data_AF-A0A8C4M861-F1
#
_entry.id   AF-A0A8C4M861-F1
#
_cell.length_a   1.000
_cell.length_b   1.000
_cell.length_c   1.000
_cell.angle_alpha   90.00
_cell.angle_beta   90.00
_cell.angle_gamma   90.00
#
_symmetry.space_group_name_H-M   'P 1'
#
loop_
_entity.id
_entity.type
_entity.pdbx_description
1 polymer ?
#
loop_
_entity_poly.entity_id
_entity_poly.type
_entity_poly.pdbx_seq_one_letter_code
_entity_poly.pdbx_strand_id
1 'polypeptide(L)'
;SLCQRFSPHSGLCHPPLSSPSLCRTHLRPSGVTIDDSFITETKNSQKNKLSQKRKTLKLAAAAPGHYQAMVPGATRELPTQGAPPAGPGHRFCPGAEAAAHQREKIRALEPLKAKLVTVNEDCNERILAMRAEERYEISMLKKEKMNLLKLIDKKNEEKISLQTEVTKLRKKLAEEYLHYLTERDARKILIADLNELRYQREDMSLAQSPGIWGEDPVKLTLALKMTRQDLTRTQMELNTMKANFGDVVPRRDFEMQEKTNRDLQEQLDSLRDDYEEVRKEHEILLQLHMSTLKERDQFYSELQEIQRTSTPRPDWTKCEDVVSGGPDRWHMLAEGKNSDQLVDVLLEEIGEGLLREKDFFPGLGYGEAIPPFLRFDGIVENKKPTKKDVVNLLKDAWKERLAEEQKEKFPDFFFNFLERRFGPGDAMAWAYTIFENIKLFRSNEVMSQFYAVLMGKSSEIVYIKHKETVAQLLKEMTNVDSQNEGLLTMEQLSTVLKSIFPFKKEEKIQELMEAGGWHPNSSNADFLNYRSLFMEDEEGQSMHFVQKLWEQYMDEKDEYLQELKQELGLELRDEVTLRKVREALMNIDPGLDKQTLNSYLSQAFQLPVTELPEEGEKEEGIVTRLQAALEQLQMADIRRMGAREHEPAS
;
A
#
# COMPACT_ATOMS: atom_id res chain seq x y z
N SER A 1 -33.39 -4.41 60.51
CA SER A 1 -32.66 -3.93 61.72
C SER A 1 -32.24 -2.49 61.47
N LEU A 2 -32.62 -1.56 62.37
CA LEU A 2 -32.16 -0.15 62.53
C LEU A 2 -31.76 0.62 61.24
N CYS A 3 -32.61 1.54 60.72
CA CYS A 3 -32.66 2.97 61.11
C CYS A 3 -31.39 3.76 60.72
N GLN A 4 -31.39 4.97 60.16
CA GLN A 4 -32.37 5.94 59.64
C GLN A 4 -31.57 7.26 59.44
N ARG A 5 -31.79 8.03 58.36
CA ARG A 5 -31.68 9.52 58.21
C ARG A 5 -31.61 9.85 56.71
N PHE A 6 -32.68 10.36 56.10
CA PHE A 6 -33.16 11.75 56.10
C PHE A 6 -32.20 12.78 55.49
N SER A 7 -32.51 13.19 54.26
CA SER A 7 -32.24 14.50 53.63
C SER A 7 -33.55 14.94 52.94
N PRO A 8 -33.89 16.24 52.94
CA PRO A 8 -34.19 16.88 51.65
C PRO A 8 -33.87 18.39 51.51
N HIS A 9 -33.37 18.75 50.32
CA HIS A 9 -33.64 19.93 49.47
C HIS A 9 -33.62 21.43 49.93
N SER A 10 -33.27 22.25 48.91
CA SER A 10 -33.50 23.70 48.69
C SER A 10 -32.60 24.71 49.43
N GLY A 11 -32.20 25.85 48.85
CA GLY A 11 -32.31 26.36 47.46
C GLY A 11 -31.96 27.87 47.34
N LEU A 12 -31.72 28.37 46.11
CA LEU A 12 -31.58 29.80 45.72
C LEU A 12 -30.31 30.55 46.24
N CYS A 13 -29.71 31.58 45.64
CA CYS A 13 -29.58 32.23 44.31
C CYS A 13 -29.24 33.71 44.59
N HIS A 14 -28.20 34.32 43.98
CA HIS A 14 -28.02 35.78 43.69
C HIS A 14 -26.59 36.11 43.16
N PRO A 15 -26.29 37.31 42.58
CA PRO A 15 -25.82 37.41 41.19
C PRO A 15 -24.37 37.95 40.99
N PRO A 16 -23.86 38.01 39.74
CA PRO A 16 -22.66 38.77 39.38
C PRO A 16 -23.00 40.20 38.89
N LEU A 17 -22.22 41.18 39.32
CA LEU A 17 -22.26 42.56 38.82
C LEU A 17 -21.22 42.80 37.72
N SER A 18 -21.64 43.51 36.69
CA SER A 18 -20.88 43.90 35.50
C SER A 18 -19.95 45.10 35.72
N SER A 19 -18.83 45.17 34.98
CA SER A 19 -18.17 46.43 34.58
C SER A 19 -17.34 46.25 33.28
N PRO A 20 -17.13 47.31 32.47
CA PRO A 20 -17.02 47.15 31.01
C PRO A 20 -15.79 47.84 30.37
N SER A 21 -15.87 48.09 29.05
CA SER A 21 -15.04 48.97 28.19
C SER A 21 -13.68 48.40 27.71
N LEU A 22 -13.47 48.14 26.40
CA LEU A 22 -13.28 49.05 25.24
C LEU A 22 -11.89 49.74 25.26
N CYS A 23 -11.17 49.97 24.16
CA CYS A 23 -11.12 49.39 22.80
C CYS A 23 -9.96 50.06 22.04
N ARG A 24 -9.51 49.50 20.89
CA ARG A 24 -8.82 50.21 19.77
C ARG A 24 -7.40 50.78 20.02
N THR A 25 -6.54 51.02 19.01
CA THR A 25 -6.18 50.34 17.74
C THR A 25 -4.91 51.04 17.19
N HIS A 26 -4.03 50.30 16.50
CA HIS A 26 -3.06 50.75 15.47
C HIS A 26 -2.28 52.08 15.61
N LEU A 27 -0.95 51.98 15.46
CA LEU A 27 -0.13 52.90 14.65
C LEU A 27 1.20 52.25 14.21
N ARG A 28 1.52 52.33 12.91
CA ARG A 28 2.83 52.15 12.23
C ARG A 28 3.21 53.56 11.69
N PRO A 29 4.47 53.96 11.37
CA PRO A 29 5.57 53.25 10.68
C PRO A 29 6.72 52.86 11.65
N SER A 30 7.96 52.48 11.32
CA SER A 30 8.81 52.49 10.09
C SER A 30 9.66 51.18 10.03
N GLY A 31 10.63 50.92 9.14
CA GLY A 31 11.14 51.64 7.96
C GLY A 31 12.61 52.08 8.03
N VAL A 32 13.55 51.21 8.44
CA VAL A 32 15.00 51.38 8.23
C VAL A 32 15.64 50.03 7.86
N THR A 33 16.41 50.00 6.79
CA THR A 33 17.24 48.87 6.34
C THR A 33 18.67 49.01 6.87
N ILE A 34 19.22 47.95 7.48
CA ILE A 34 20.66 47.75 7.64
C ILE A 34 20.96 46.28 7.33
N ASP A 35 21.90 46.03 6.41
CA ASP A 35 22.46 44.71 6.17
C ASP A 35 23.31 44.25 7.35
N ASP A 36 23.16 42.99 7.76
CA ASP A 36 24.24 42.24 8.41
C ASP A 36 24.29 40.83 7.82
N SER A 37 25.07 40.72 6.74
CA SER A 37 25.12 39.57 5.84
C SER A 37 26.22 38.56 6.23
N PHE A 38 26.18 38.05 7.47
CA PHE A 38 27.00 36.92 7.90
C PHE A 38 26.18 35.95 8.77
N ILE A 39 26.56 34.65 8.79
CA ILE A 39 25.90 33.54 9.53
C ILE A 39 24.70 32.87 8.78
N THR A 40 24.79 32.65 7.46
CA THR A 40 23.83 31.76 6.74
C THR A 40 24.45 30.59 5.95
N GLU A 41 25.74 30.61 5.62
CA GLU A 41 26.35 29.57 4.76
C GLU A 41 26.55 28.20 5.43
N THR A 42 26.80 28.15 6.75
CA THR A 42 27.21 26.90 7.43
C THR A 42 26.09 25.88 7.56
N LYS A 43 24.83 26.30 7.78
CA LYS A 43 23.68 25.39 7.93
C LYS A 43 23.22 24.74 6.61
N ASN A 44 23.36 25.44 5.47
CA ASN A 44 22.95 24.89 4.16
C ASN A 44 23.91 23.78 3.66
N SER A 45 25.20 23.88 3.95
CA SER A 45 26.19 22.86 3.54
C SER A 45 25.94 21.49 4.19
N GLN A 46 25.48 21.46 5.45
CA GLN A 46 25.16 20.21 6.15
C GLN A 46 23.86 19.56 5.64
N LYS A 47 22.79 20.33 5.38
CA LYS A 47 21.53 19.80 4.82
C LYS A 47 21.75 19.17 3.43
N ASN A 48 22.55 19.82 2.56
CA ASN A 48 22.86 19.26 1.23
C ASN A 48 23.69 17.98 1.30
N LYS A 49 24.67 17.87 2.22
CA LYS A 49 25.47 16.64 2.41
C LYS A 49 24.63 15.46 2.92
N LEU A 50 23.68 15.69 3.82
CA LEU A 50 22.75 14.65 4.29
C LEU A 50 21.77 14.21 3.20
N SER A 51 21.27 15.14 2.39
CA SER A 51 20.41 14.84 1.23
C SER A 51 21.14 14.00 0.17
N GLN A 52 22.39 14.33 -0.15
CA GLN A 52 23.22 13.54 -1.07
C GLN A 52 23.54 12.14 -0.52
N LYS A 53 23.94 11.98 0.76
CA LYS A 53 24.16 10.66 1.38
C LYS A 53 22.88 9.78 1.36
N ARG A 54 21.69 10.35 1.51
CA ARG A 54 20.41 9.61 1.40
C ARG A 54 20.10 9.16 -0.04
N LYS A 55 20.51 9.91 -1.07
CA LYS A 55 20.34 9.48 -2.48
C LYS A 55 21.29 8.35 -2.87
N THR A 56 22.53 8.33 -2.39
CA THR A 56 23.45 7.20 -2.65
C THR A 56 23.10 5.92 -1.87
N LEU A 57 22.55 6.01 -0.66
CA LEU A 57 22.13 4.80 0.08
C LEU A 57 20.96 4.05 -0.57
N LYS A 58 20.07 4.72 -1.32
CA LYS A 58 18.96 4.05 -2.03
C LYS A 58 19.40 3.18 -3.21
N LEU A 59 20.65 3.26 -3.66
CA LEU A 59 21.16 2.47 -4.80
C LEU A 59 22.05 1.28 -4.38
N ALA A 60 22.25 1.06 -3.07
CA ALA A 60 23.19 0.07 -2.54
C ALA A 60 22.51 -1.02 -1.68
N ALA A 61 21.18 -1.17 -1.77
CA ALA A 61 20.42 -2.20 -1.08
C ALA A 61 20.23 -3.46 -1.96
N ALA A 62 21.34 -4.03 -2.44
CA ALA A 62 21.37 -5.37 -3.01
C ALA A 62 22.17 -6.28 -2.06
N ALA A 63 21.51 -7.29 -1.51
CA ALA A 63 22.09 -8.13 -0.45
C ALA A 63 23.19 -9.07 -1.01
N PRO A 64 24.35 -9.21 -0.32
CA PRO A 64 25.29 -10.28 -0.61
C PRO A 64 24.76 -11.60 -0.02
N GLY A 65 24.23 -12.47 -0.88
CA GLY A 65 23.92 -13.84 -0.51
C GLY A 65 25.18 -14.60 -0.08
N HIS A 66 25.10 -15.40 0.98
CA HIS A 66 26.18 -16.30 1.38
C HIS A 66 26.32 -17.45 0.36
N TYR A 67 27.24 -17.30 -0.60
CA TYR A 67 27.78 -18.41 -1.37
C TYR A 67 29.17 -18.78 -0.85
N GLN A 68 29.18 -19.60 0.20
CA GLN A 68 30.40 -20.18 0.74
C GLN A 68 30.80 -21.42 -0.10
N ALA A 69 31.29 -21.18 -1.31
CA ALA A 69 31.80 -22.23 -2.19
C ALA A 69 33.17 -22.71 -1.67
N MET A 70 33.18 -23.86 -0.98
CA MET A 70 34.39 -24.57 -0.59
C MET A 70 35.12 -25.05 -1.85
N VAL A 71 36.30 -24.50 -2.14
CA VAL A 71 37.21 -25.02 -3.17
C VAL A 71 38.21 -25.96 -2.49
N PRO A 72 38.24 -27.27 -2.80
CA PRO A 72 39.24 -28.18 -2.26
C PRO A 72 40.61 -27.87 -2.85
N GLY A 73 41.59 -27.58 -1.99
CA GLY A 73 42.98 -27.47 -2.40
C GLY A 73 43.56 -28.84 -2.75
N ALA A 74 43.82 -29.07 -4.05
CA ALA A 74 44.49 -30.26 -4.54
C ALA A 74 45.63 -29.89 -5.50
N THR A 75 46.72 -29.35 -4.94
CA THR A 75 48.01 -29.26 -5.63
C THR A 75 48.54 -30.67 -5.88
N ARG A 76 48.32 -31.19 -7.09
CA ARG A 76 48.92 -32.44 -7.56
C ARG A 76 49.91 -32.13 -8.66
N GLU A 77 51.19 -32.07 -8.30
CA GLU A 77 52.28 -31.97 -9.27
C GLU A 77 52.26 -33.19 -10.21
N LEU A 78 52.52 -32.96 -11.49
CA LEU A 78 52.78 -33.99 -12.49
C LEU A 78 54.19 -33.75 -13.07
N PRO A 79 55.06 -34.77 -13.14
CA PRO A 79 56.47 -34.58 -13.43
C PRO A 79 56.75 -34.45 -14.93
N THR A 80 57.77 -33.65 -15.25
CA THR A 80 58.42 -33.64 -16.56
C THR A 80 59.38 -34.82 -16.72
N GLN A 81 59.17 -35.64 -17.77
CA GLN A 81 60.24 -36.21 -18.63
C GLN A 81 59.70 -37.23 -19.65
N GLY A 82 60.40 -37.37 -20.78
CA GLY A 82 60.34 -38.57 -21.64
C GLY A 82 59.75 -38.36 -23.04
N ALA A 83 60.58 -37.92 -23.98
CA ALA A 83 60.28 -38.02 -25.42
C ALA A 83 61.31 -38.94 -26.11
N PRO A 84 60.88 -39.99 -26.83
CA PRO A 84 61.69 -40.69 -27.82
C PRO A 84 61.42 -40.15 -29.26
N PRO A 85 62.31 -40.39 -30.23
CA PRO A 85 62.36 -39.62 -31.47
C PRO A 85 61.44 -40.18 -32.58
N ALA A 86 60.94 -39.27 -33.43
CA ALA A 86 60.33 -39.60 -34.71
C ALA A 86 60.92 -38.73 -35.83
N GLY A 87 61.18 -39.35 -36.99
CA GLY A 87 61.81 -38.71 -38.15
C GLY A 87 60.91 -37.75 -38.94
N PRO A 88 61.43 -37.17 -40.03
CA PRO A 88 60.81 -36.03 -40.70
C PRO A 88 59.55 -36.42 -41.48
N GLY A 89 58.43 -35.77 -41.17
CA GLY A 89 57.19 -35.88 -41.93
C GLY A 89 56.39 -34.59 -41.84
N HIS A 90 56.37 -33.80 -42.92
CA HIS A 90 55.46 -32.67 -43.04
C HIS A 90 54.00 -33.13 -42.94
N ARG A 91 53.28 -32.65 -41.93
CA ARG A 91 51.82 -32.58 -41.94
C ARG A 91 51.39 -31.33 -41.20
N PHE A 92 50.69 -30.43 -41.89
CA PHE A 92 50.07 -29.26 -41.25
C PHE A 92 49.01 -29.75 -40.27
N CYS A 93 49.06 -29.25 -39.02
CA CYS A 93 48.14 -29.63 -37.95
C CYS A 93 47.28 -28.41 -37.55
N PRO A 94 45.98 -28.36 -37.92
CA PRO A 94 45.10 -27.21 -37.63
C PRO A 94 44.95 -26.88 -36.14
N GLY A 95 45.21 -27.83 -35.24
CA GLY A 95 45.12 -27.62 -33.79
C GLY A 95 46.17 -26.67 -33.21
N ALA A 96 47.30 -26.44 -33.89
CA ALA A 96 48.35 -25.54 -33.41
C ALA A 96 47.91 -24.06 -33.46
N GLU A 97 47.21 -23.67 -34.52
CA GLU A 97 46.69 -22.31 -34.71
C GLU A 97 45.56 -21.99 -33.74
N ALA A 98 44.63 -22.93 -33.53
CA ALA A 98 43.59 -22.82 -32.51
C ALA A 98 44.16 -22.64 -31.09
N ALA A 99 45.19 -23.42 -30.74
CA ALA A 99 45.87 -23.29 -29.45
C ALA A 99 46.67 -21.97 -29.32
N ALA A 100 47.24 -21.45 -30.42
CA ALA A 100 47.90 -20.15 -30.44
C ALA A 100 46.89 -19.00 -30.23
N HIS A 101 45.76 -19.04 -30.96
CA HIS A 101 44.68 -18.06 -30.83
C HIS A 101 44.08 -18.04 -29.41
N GLN A 102 43.88 -19.20 -28.78
CA GLN A 102 43.45 -19.28 -27.38
C GLN A 102 44.48 -18.65 -26.41
N ARG A 103 45.78 -18.91 -26.60
CA ARG A 103 46.87 -18.31 -25.77
C ARG A 103 47.01 -16.79 -25.98
N GLU A 104 46.67 -16.29 -27.16
CA GLU A 104 46.63 -14.85 -27.45
C GLU A 104 45.40 -14.20 -26.79
N LYS A 105 44.23 -14.84 -26.89
CA LYS A 105 43.01 -14.40 -26.19
C LYS A 105 43.16 -14.40 -24.66
N ILE A 106 43.86 -15.38 -24.08
CA ILE A 106 44.22 -15.39 -22.66
C ILE A 106 45.12 -14.19 -22.31
N ARG A 107 46.19 -13.94 -23.08
CA ARG A 107 47.09 -12.79 -22.87
C ARG A 107 46.36 -11.44 -23.02
N ALA A 108 45.36 -11.34 -23.90
CA ALA A 108 44.53 -10.14 -24.02
C ALA A 108 43.60 -9.91 -22.81
N LEU A 109 43.20 -10.98 -22.10
CA LEU A 109 42.33 -10.91 -20.92
C LEU A 109 43.09 -10.70 -19.60
N GLU A 110 44.38 -11.07 -19.52
CA GLU A 110 45.20 -10.87 -18.31
C GLU A 110 45.25 -9.42 -17.80
N PRO A 111 45.43 -8.37 -18.64
CA PRO A 111 45.37 -6.98 -18.19
C PRO A 111 44.00 -6.55 -17.65
N LEU A 112 42.90 -7.13 -18.16
CA LEU A 112 41.55 -6.88 -17.65
C LEU A 112 41.33 -7.56 -16.30
N LYS A 113 41.83 -8.80 -16.14
CA LYS A 113 41.83 -9.50 -14.85
C LYS A 113 42.66 -8.75 -13.80
N ALA A 114 43.83 -8.23 -14.17
CA ALA A 114 44.66 -7.42 -13.28
C ALA A 114 43.93 -6.12 -12.84
N LYS A 115 43.32 -5.38 -13.77
CA LYS A 115 42.50 -4.19 -13.45
C LYS A 115 41.30 -4.51 -12.55
N LEU A 116 40.65 -5.66 -12.74
CA LEU A 116 39.54 -6.09 -11.89
C LEU A 116 40.02 -6.38 -10.45
N VAL A 117 41.20 -6.99 -10.29
CA VAL A 117 41.80 -7.22 -8.97
C VAL A 117 42.13 -5.90 -8.28
N THR A 118 42.78 -4.95 -8.96
CA THR A 118 43.11 -3.65 -8.34
C THR A 118 41.86 -2.85 -7.97
N VAL A 119 40.84 -2.82 -8.81
CA VAL A 119 39.56 -2.14 -8.49
C VAL A 119 38.85 -2.82 -7.31
N ASN A 120 38.92 -4.15 -7.20
CA ASN A 120 38.39 -4.88 -6.06
C ASN A 120 39.19 -4.57 -4.78
N GLU A 121 40.51 -4.47 -4.84
CA GLU A 121 41.37 -4.04 -3.72
C GLU A 121 41.01 -2.62 -3.27
N ASP A 122 40.94 -1.65 -4.18
CA ASP A 122 40.52 -0.27 -3.92
C ASP A 122 39.13 -0.19 -3.25
N CYS A 123 38.16 -0.99 -3.74
CA CYS A 123 36.83 -1.08 -3.14
C CYS A 123 36.87 -1.67 -1.72
N ASN A 124 37.68 -2.71 -1.48
CA ASN A 124 37.83 -3.31 -0.16
C ASN A 124 38.50 -2.37 0.84
N GLU A 125 39.56 -1.65 0.43
CA GLU A 125 40.18 -0.61 1.27
C GLU A 125 39.18 0.49 1.63
N ARG A 126 38.37 0.96 0.67
CA ARG A 126 37.35 1.98 0.92
C ARG A 126 36.27 1.51 1.89
N ILE A 127 35.85 0.24 1.80
CA ILE A 127 34.92 -0.38 2.77
C ILE A 127 35.55 -0.47 4.17
N LEU A 128 36.83 -0.83 4.27
CA LEU A 128 37.55 -0.89 5.54
C LEU A 128 37.73 0.48 6.19
N ALA A 129 38.01 1.51 5.39
CA ALA A 129 38.11 2.90 5.84
C ALA A 129 36.77 3.42 6.38
N MET A 130 35.67 3.24 5.64
CA MET A 130 34.32 3.59 6.11
C MET A 130 33.98 2.89 7.42
N ARG A 131 34.22 1.57 7.52
CA ARG A 131 34.00 0.81 8.75
C ARG A 131 34.87 1.29 9.92
N ALA A 132 36.03 1.89 9.66
CA ALA A 132 36.88 2.47 10.71
C ALA A 132 36.34 3.80 11.22
N GLU A 133 35.86 4.67 10.32
CA GLU A 133 35.17 5.92 10.64
C GLU A 133 33.89 5.66 11.46
N GLU A 134 33.03 4.72 11.01
CA GLU A 134 31.83 4.29 11.73
C GLU A 134 32.15 3.80 13.16
N ARG A 135 33.20 3.00 13.34
CA ARG A 135 33.62 2.54 14.68
C ARG A 135 34.07 3.69 15.58
N TYR A 136 34.71 4.71 15.01
CA TYR A 136 35.12 5.90 15.75
C TYR A 136 33.91 6.76 16.16
N GLU A 137 32.99 7.02 15.23
CA GLU A 137 31.73 7.74 15.51
C GLU A 137 30.91 7.04 16.60
N ILE A 138 30.72 5.72 16.49
CA ILE A 138 30.02 4.91 17.51
C ILE A 138 30.71 5.00 18.87
N SER A 139 32.04 5.05 18.92
CA SER A 139 32.82 5.20 20.16
C SER A 139 32.60 6.58 20.79
N MET A 140 32.59 7.64 19.98
CA MET A 140 32.31 9.01 20.45
C MET A 140 30.88 9.15 20.96
N LEU A 141 29.88 8.68 20.21
CA LEU A 141 28.47 8.71 20.61
C LEU A 141 28.21 7.90 21.89
N LYS A 142 28.92 6.77 22.10
CA LYS A 142 28.85 6.01 23.37
C LYS A 142 29.39 6.80 24.56
N LYS A 143 30.48 7.56 24.38
CA LYS A 143 31.02 8.44 25.44
C LYS A 143 30.07 9.58 25.76
N GLU A 144 29.51 10.22 24.73
CA GLU A 144 28.54 11.30 24.88
C GLU A 144 27.27 10.83 25.60
N LYS A 145 26.69 9.69 25.18
CA LYS A 145 25.57 9.03 25.88
C LYS A 145 25.87 8.80 27.36
N MET A 146 27.07 8.31 27.70
CA MET A 146 27.48 8.07 29.09
C MET A 146 27.58 9.39 29.89
N ASN A 147 28.03 10.47 29.26
CA ASN A 147 28.10 11.80 29.90
C ASN A 147 26.70 12.40 30.11
N LEU A 148 25.80 12.27 29.14
CA LEU A 148 24.41 12.73 29.24
C LEU A 148 23.64 11.97 30.33
N LEU A 149 23.83 10.65 30.47
CA LEU A 149 23.24 9.86 31.56
C LEU A 149 23.68 10.39 32.94
N LYS A 150 24.99 10.61 33.15
CA LYS A 150 25.51 11.19 34.41
C LYS A 150 24.95 12.58 34.70
N LEU A 151 24.69 13.39 33.66
CA LEU A 151 24.06 14.70 33.82
C LEU A 151 22.58 14.57 34.23
N ILE A 152 21.85 13.62 33.64
CA ILE A 152 20.46 13.31 34.00
C ILE A 152 20.39 12.84 35.47
N ASP A 153 21.27 11.93 35.89
CA ASP A 153 21.32 11.44 37.27
C ASP A 153 21.55 12.59 38.26
N LYS A 154 22.55 13.45 37.99
CA LYS A 154 22.79 14.66 38.80
C LYS A 154 21.59 15.60 38.84
N LYS A 155 20.89 15.82 37.71
CA LYS A 155 19.69 16.66 37.67
C LYS A 155 18.49 16.04 38.40
N ASN A 156 18.40 14.71 38.45
CA ASN A 156 17.41 14.02 39.28
C ASN A 156 17.71 14.16 40.77
N GLU A 157 18.97 14.08 41.20
CA GLU A 157 19.38 14.36 42.59
C GLU A 157 19.08 15.82 43.01
N GLU A 158 19.43 16.79 42.16
CA GLU A 158 19.09 18.21 42.36
C GLU A 158 17.57 18.41 42.48
N LYS A 159 16.78 17.77 41.61
CA LYS A 159 15.30 17.81 41.66
C LYS A 159 14.74 17.24 42.96
N ILE A 160 15.23 16.07 43.40
CA ILE A 160 14.78 15.43 44.64
C ILE A 160 15.12 16.30 45.85
N SER A 161 16.33 16.84 45.94
CA SER A 161 16.72 17.71 47.05
C SER A 161 15.85 18.97 47.14
N LEU A 162 15.65 19.69 46.03
CA LEU A 162 14.73 20.84 45.95
C LEU A 162 13.29 20.47 46.32
N GLN A 163 12.80 19.30 45.90
CA GLN A 163 11.45 18.83 46.27
C GLN A 163 11.32 18.56 47.78
N THR A 164 12.37 18.04 48.45
CA THR A 164 12.37 17.93 49.92
C THR A 164 12.41 19.29 50.61
N GLU A 165 13.04 20.30 50.02
CA GLU A 165 13.06 21.65 50.57
C GLU A 165 11.71 22.34 50.43
N VAL A 166 11.06 22.25 49.27
CA VAL A 166 9.69 22.74 49.04
C VAL A 166 8.68 22.10 50.01
N THR A 167 8.79 20.80 50.29
CA THR A 167 7.90 20.15 51.27
C THR A 167 8.13 20.64 52.70
N LYS A 168 9.40 20.87 53.11
CA LYS A 168 9.73 21.49 54.41
C LYS A 168 9.18 22.93 54.51
N LEU A 169 9.33 23.74 53.46
CA LEU A 169 8.82 25.12 53.43
C LEU A 169 7.29 25.15 53.50
N ARG A 170 6.59 24.28 52.76
CA ARG A 170 5.12 24.13 52.86
C ARG A 170 4.67 23.75 54.27
N LYS A 171 5.39 22.84 54.95
CA LYS A 171 5.09 22.46 56.35
C LYS A 171 5.25 23.65 57.30
N LYS A 172 6.39 24.35 57.24
CA LYS A 172 6.65 25.54 58.06
C LYS A 172 5.60 26.63 57.84
N LEU A 173 5.22 26.88 56.59
CA LEU A 173 4.20 27.87 56.25
C LEU A 173 2.83 27.50 56.86
N ALA A 174 2.46 26.22 56.86
CA ALA A 174 1.24 25.74 57.51
C ALA A 174 1.30 25.85 59.05
N GLU A 175 2.46 25.61 59.66
CA GLU A 175 2.71 25.79 61.09
C GLU A 175 2.58 27.29 61.48
N GLU A 176 3.18 28.20 60.72
CA GLU A 176 3.04 29.65 60.88
C GLU A 176 1.57 30.11 60.72
N TYR A 177 0.86 29.66 59.69
CA TYR A 177 -0.58 29.97 59.53
C TYR A 177 -1.42 29.51 60.72
N LEU A 178 -1.11 28.36 61.32
CA LEU A 178 -1.78 27.88 62.52
C LEU A 178 -1.45 28.76 63.74
N HIS A 179 -0.18 29.17 63.89
CA HIS A 179 0.22 30.13 64.92
C HIS A 179 -0.55 31.45 64.80
N TYR A 180 -0.61 32.06 63.61
CA TYR A 180 -1.41 33.28 63.38
C TYR A 180 -2.89 33.11 63.70
N LEU A 181 -3.50 31.95 63.41
CA LEU A 181 -4.89 31.68 63.78
C LEU A 181 -5.08 31.60 65.30
N THR A 182 -4.22 30.85 66.00
CA THR A 182 -4.29 30.75 67.47
C THR A 182 -4.04 32.09 68.16
N GLU A 183 -3.09 32.90 67.66
CA GLU A 183 -2.81 34.23 68.19
C GLU A 183 -3.97 35.20 67.93
N ARG A 184 -4.56 35.17 66.72
CA ARG A 184 -5.76 35.96 66.39
C ARG A 184 -6.92 35.64 67.32
N ASP A 185 -7.16 34.37 67.61
CA ASP A 185 -8.28 33.96 68.45
C ASP A 185 -8.01 34.24 69.94
N ALA A 186 -6.75 34.14 70.41
CA ALA A 186 -6.35 34.65 71.72
C ALA A 186 -6.53 36.18 71.85
N ARG A 187 -6.16 36.95 70.82
CA ARG A 187 -6.39 38.41 70.77
C ARG A 187 -7.90 38.75 70.82
N LYS A 188 -8.77 37.97 70.18
CA LYS A 188 -10.24 38.16 70.30
C LYS A 188 -10.74 37.97 71.71
N ILE A 189 -10.26 36.93 72.42
CA ILE A 189 -10.61 36.67 73.82
C ILE A 189 -10.16 37.85 74.68
N LEU A 190 -8.89 38.28 74.57
CA LEU A 190 -8.36 39.42 75.30
C LEU A 190 -9.13 40.73 75.03
N ILE A 191 -9.60 40.96 73.80
CA ILE A 191 -10.44 42.14 73.48
C ILE A 191 -11.82 42.03 74.15
N ALA A 192 -12.42 40.84 74.21
CA ALA A 192 -13.67 40.62 74.93
C ALA A 192 -13.50 40.88 76.44
N ASP A 193 -12.46 40.32 77.06
CA ASP A 193 -12.13 40.53 78.48
C ASP A 193 -11.85 42.02 78.79
N LEU A 194 -11.13 42.72 77.89
CA LEU A 194 -10.79 44.14 78.07
C LEU A 194 -12.04 45.02 77.94
N ASN A 195 -12.97 44.69 77.04
CA ASN A 195 -14.27 45.36 76.94
C ASN A 195 -15.13 45.11 78.19
N GLU A 196 -15.18 43.88 78.69
CA GLU A 196 -15.88 43.51 79.93
C GLU A 196 -15.34 44.31 81.14
N LEU A 197 -14.02 44.38 81.30
CA LEU A 197 -13.36 45.23 82.30
C LEU A 197 -13.64 46.73 82.08
N ARG A 198 -13.88 47.16 80.84
CA ARG A 198 -14.25 48.54 80.50
C ARG A 198 -15.66 48.86 80.96
N TYR A 199 -16.63 47.97 80.71
CA TYR A 199 -17.99 48.09 81.24
C TYR A 199 -17.98 48.14 82.77
N GLN A 200 -17.28 47.20 83.42
CA GLN A 200 -17.13 47.19 84.88
C GLN A 200 -16.46 48.47 85.42
N ARG A 201 -15.49 49.05 84.71
CA ARG A 201 -14.88 50.33 85.07
C ARG A 201 -15.80 51.51 84.83
N GLU A 202 -16.58 51.52 83.76
CA GLU A 202 -17.53 52.60 83.46
C GLU A 202 -18.68 52.60 84.49
N ASP A 203 -19.18 51.42 84.88
CA ASP A 203 -20.09 51.24 86.03
C ASP A 203 -19.48 51.74 87.35
N MET A 204 -18.20 51.45 87.61
CA MET A 204 -17.49 51.96 88.80
C MET A 204 -17.19 53.47 88.71
N SER A 205 -17.02 54.01 87.50
CA SER A 205 -16.76 55.42 87.22
C SER A 205 -18.00 56.28 87.42
N LEU A 206 -19.19 55.73 87.20
CA LEU A 206 -20.46 56.37 87.57
C LEU A 206 -20.61 56.55 89.09
N ALA A 207 -19.76 55.91 89.90
CA ALA A 207 -19.74 56.01 91.36
C ALA A 207 -18.69 56.97 91.95
N GLN A 208 -17.86 57.68 91.16
CA GLN A 208 -16.90 58.67 91.67
C GLN A 208 -16.79 59.96 90.83
N SER A 209 -16.66 61.11 91.51
CA SER A 209 -16.61 62.45 90.90
C SER A 209 -15.21 62.81 90.34
N PRO A 210 -15.11 63.52 89.20
CA PRO A 210 -13.83 63.81 88.55
C PRO A 210 -13.08 65.01 89.17
N GLY A 211 -11.78 64.83 89.45
CA GLY A 211 -10.85 65.88 89.88
C GLY A 211 -9.88 66.30 88.78
N ILE A 212 -9.75 67.61 88.56
CA ILE A 212 -8.94 68.23 87.50
C ILE A 212 -7.46 68.30 87.92
N TRP A 213 -6.54 67.96 87.02
CA TRP A 213 -5.10 68.23 87.17
C TRP A 213 -4.62 69.21 86.09
N GLY A 214 -4.12 70.38 86.50
CA GLY A 214 -3.37 71.28 85.63
C GLY A 214 -1.93 70.80 85.46
N GLU A 215 -1.34 70.95 84.27
CA GLU A 215 0.01 70.46 84.00
C GLU A 215 1.12 71.40 84.47
N ASP A 216 2.17 70.80 85.03
CA ASP A 216 3.35 71.45 85.62
C ASP A 216 4.27 72.06 84.54
N PRO A 217 4.68 73.35 84.64
CA PRO A 217 5.65 73.99 83.75
C PRO A 217 7.00 73.25 83.58
N VAL A 218 7.45 72.51 84.60
CA VAL A 218 8.67 71.68 84.52
C VAL A 218 8.49 70.54 83.51
N LYS A 219 7.28 69.96 83.47
CA LYS A 219 6.89 68.87 82.55
C LYS A 219 6.93 69.32 81.09
N LEU A 220 6.43 70.54 80.81
CA LEU A 220 6.52 71.17 79.47
C LEU A 220 7.97 71.45 79.06
N THR A 221 8.82 71.89 80.00
CA THR A 221 10.24 72.14 79.75
C THR A 221 10.99 70.84 79.44
N LEU A 222 10.67 69.74 80.14
CA LEU A 222 11.22 68.42 79.89
C LEU A 222 10.79 67.87 78.52
N ALA A 223 9.50 68.02 78.17
CA ALA A 223 8.95 67.64 76.87
C ALA A 223 9.60 68.42 75.71
N LEU A 224 9.84 69.72 75.88
CA LEU A 224 10.52 70.56 74.89
C LEU A 224 11.99 70.14 74.69
N LYS A 225 12.68 69.71 75.76
CA LYS A 225 14.03 69.13 75.65
C LYS A 225 14.01 67.78 74.91
N MET A 226 13.03 66.92 75.22
CA MET A 226 12.89 65.60 74.60
C MET A 226 12.60 65.72 73.10
N THR A 227 11.62 66.55 72.71
CA THR A 227 11.28 66.79 71.30
C THR A 227 12.44 67.37 70.48
N ARG A 228 13.32 68.18 71.07
CA ARG A 228 14.56 68.63 70.40
C ARG A 228 15.59 67.50 70.21
N GLN A 229 15.67 66.55 71.15
CA GLN A 229 16.53 65.37 71.02
C GLN A 229 15.97 64.37 70.01
N ASP A 230 14.65 64.15 70.00
CA ASP A 230 14.00 63.26 69.02
C ASP A 230 14.02 63.87 67.61
N LEU A 231 13.89 65.20 67.47
CA LEU A 231 14.07 65.89 66.19
C LEU A 231 15.51 65.72 65.66
N THR A 232 16.52 65.83 66.52
CA THR A 232 17.91 65.61 66.09
C THR A 232 18.21 64.15 65.77
N ARG A 233 17.62 63.19 66.52
CA ARG A 233 17.70 61.76 66.19
C ARG A 233 17.06 61.46 64.83
N THR A 234 15.82 61.87 64.61
CA THR A 234 15.10 61.64 63.35
C THR A 234 15.77 62.34 62.16
N GLN A 235 16.37 63.52 62.36
CA GLN A 235 17.16 64.18 61.31
C GLN A 235 18.45 63.41 60.97
N MET A 236 19.11 62.78 61.95
CA MET A 236 20.25 61.89 61.71
C MET A 236 19.81 60.62 60.99
N GLU A 237 18.75 59.95 61.45
CA GLU A 237 18.18 58.76 60.80
C GLU A 237 17.75 59.05 59.35
N LEU A 238 17.11 60.20 59.09
CA LEU A 238 16.76 60.65 57.74
C LEU A 238 17.99 60.85 56.86
N ASN A 239 19.07 61.43 57.40
CA ASN A 239 20.31 61.64 56.66
C ASN A 239 21.05 60.32 56.40
N THR A 240 21.08 59.39 57.37
CA THR A 240 21.60 58.04 57.19
C THR A 240 20.80 57.26 56.16
N MET A 241 19.46 57.33 56.20
CA MET A 241 18.59 56.74 55.18
C MET A 241 18.90 57.35 53.80
N LYS A 242 18.95 58.69 53.67
CA LYS A 242 19.29 59.36 52.40
C LYS A 242 20.67 58.97 51.85
N ALA A 243 21.66 58.76 52.71
CA ALA A 243 22.97 58.27 52.31
C ALA A 243 22.90 56.81 51.84
N ASN A 244 22.23 55.93 52.59
CA ASN A 244 22.08 54.50 52.26
C ASN A 244 21.24 54.27 51.00
N PHE A 245 20.25 55.14 50.72
CA PHE A 245 19.39 55.08 49.53
C PHE A 245 19.92 55.90 48.34
N GLY A 246 21.03 56.64 48.51
CA GLY A 246 21.61 57.46 47.45
C GLY A 246 22.29 56.67 46.32
N ASP A 247 22.66 55.42 46.60
CA ASP A 247 23.40 54.52 45.70
C ASP A 247 22.55 53.29 45.27
N VAL A 248 21.23 53.39 45.40
CA VAL A 248 20.30 52.32 45.05
C VAL A 248 19.99 52.39 43.55
N VAL A 249 20.13 51.23 42.89
CA VAL A 249 20.02 50.97 41.45
C VAL A 249 19.17 52.05 40.73
N PRO A 250 19.79 52.90 39.89
CA PRO A 250 19.06 53.89 39.12
C PRO A 250 17.87 53.27 38.42
N ARG A 251 16.71 53.91 38.47
CA ARG A 251 15.44 53.36 37.96
C ARG A 251 15.54 52.85 36.51
N ARG A 252 16.38 53.49 35.69
CA ARG A 252 16.75 53.06 34.33
C ARG A 252 17.36 51.65 34.28
N ASP A 253 18.26 51.34 35.20
CA ASP A 253 18.99 50.07 35.22
C ASP A 253 18.10 48.95 35.77
N PHE A 254 17.18 49.27 36.70
CA PHE A 254 16.09 48.38 37.10
C PHE A 254 15.13 48.10 35.92
N GLU A 255 14.66 49.13 35.22
CA GLU A 255 13.78 48.98 34.05
C GLU A 255 14.49 48.21 32.90
N MET A 256 15.81 48.36 32.75
CA MET A 256 16.64 47.59 31.83
C MET A 256 16.76 46.11 32.25
N GLN A 257 17.07 45.84 33.52
CA GLN A 257 17.14 44.49 34.10
C GLN A 257 15.79 43.76 34.02
N GLU A 258 14.69 44.46 34.29
CA GLU A 258 13.33 43.92 34.18
C GLU A 258 13.00 43.58 32.73
N LYS A 259 13.39 44.44 31.76
CA LYS A 259 13.25 44.12 30.35
C LYS A 259 14.09 42.88 29.97
N THR A 260 15.37 42.82 30.35
CA THR A 260 16.20 41.65 30.00
C THR A 260 15.69 40.35 30.64
N ASN A 261 15.11 40.40 31.83
CA ASN A 261 14.47 39.23 32.43
C ASN A 261 13.20 38.81 31.70
N ARG A 262 12.41 39.76 31.17
CA ARG A 262 11.26 39.45 30.30
C ARG A 262 11.71 38.83 28.98
N ASP A 263 12.69 39.44 28.31
CA ASP A 263 13.25 38.93 27.05
C ASP A 263 13.85 37.51 27.23
N LEU A 264 14.52 37.23 28.36
CA LEU A 264 15.04 35.90 28.72
C LEU A 264 13.93 34.89 29.09
N GLN A 265 12.87 35.33 29.75
CA GLN A 265 11.73 34.47 30.06
C GLN A 265 11.01 34.02 28.78
N GLU A 266 10.78 34.94 27.83
CA GLU A 266 10.21 34.62 26.52
C GLU A 266 11.08 33.62 25.74
N GLN A 267 12.42 33.73 25.83
CA GLN A 267 13.34 32.74 25.24
C GLN A 267 13.31 31.38 25.94
N LEU A 268 13.18 31.33 27.27
CA LEU A 268 13.03 30.08 28.03
C LEU A 268 11.68 29.41 27.78
N ASP A 269 10.66 30.20 27.44
CA ASP A 269 9.33 29.72 27.12
C ASP A 269 9.31 29.14 25.69
N SER A 270 9.88 29.83 24.69
CA SER A 270 10.00 29.28 23.33
C SER A 270 10.89 28.02 23.25
N LEU A 271 12.05 28.02 23.93
CA LEU A 271 12.92 26.83 24.00
C LEU A 271 12.24 25.62 24.68
N ARG A 272 11.29 25.87 25.57
CA ARG A 272 10.52 24.80 26.22
C ARG A 272 9.45 24.24 25.28
N ASP A 273 8.78 25.09 24.52
CA ASP A 273 7.81 24.68 23.51
C ASP A 273 8.49 23.86 22.39
N ASP A 274 9.64 24.33 21.88
CA ASP A 274 10.51 23.61 20.93
C ASP A 274 10.90 22.22 21.47
N TYR A 275 11.30 22.14 22.74
CA TYR A 275 11.66 20.87 23.38
C TYR A 275 10.47 19.92 23.52
N GLU A 276 9.28 20.43 23.81
CA GLU A 276 8.07 19.62 23.84
C GLU A 276 7.65 19.11 22.46
N GLU A 277 7.85 19.89 21.41
CA GLU A 277 7.62 19.47 20.02
C GLU A 277 8.58 18.34 19.63
N VAL A 278 9.89 18.52 19.81
CA VAL A 278 10.90 17.48 19.53
C VAL A 278 10.65 16.21 20.35
N ARG A 279 10.16 16.33 21.59
CA ARG A 279 9.75 15.16 22.41
C ARG A 279 8.57 14.41 21.78
N LYS A 280 7.57 15.11 21.25
CA LYS A 280 6.41 14.52 20.56
C LYS A 280 6.84 13.84 19.25
N GLU A 281 7.70 14.49 18.46
CA GLU A 281 8.27 13.89 17.24
C GLU A 281 9.05 12.60 17.55
N HIS A 282 9.88 12.61 18.61
CA HIS A 282 10.64 11.43 19.01
C HIS A 282 9.74 10.26 19.43
N GLU A 283 8.67 10.54 20.19
CA GLU A 283 7.67 9.55 20.59
C GLU A 283 6.97 8.93 19.37
N ILE A 284 6.53 9.75 18.42
CA ILE A 284 5.91 9.29 17.15
C ILE A 284 6.89 8.44 16.33
N LEU A 285 8.15 8.89 16.21
CA LEU A 285 9.18 8.16 15.48
C LEU A 285 9.53 6.82 16.15
N LEU A 286 9.50 6.75 17.48
CA LEU A 286 9.70 5.52 18.24
C LEU A 286 8.54 4.54 18.03
N GLN A 287 7.29 5.03 18.00
CA GLN A 287 6.11 4.21 17.70
C GLN A 287 6.15 3.66 16.27
N LEU A 288 6.50 4.49 15.29
CA LEU A 288 6.70 4.07 13.89
C LEU A 288 7.82 3.03 13.76
N HIS A 289 8.95 3.22 14.44
CA HIS A 289 10.02 2.23 14.45
C HIS A 289 9.55 0.88 15.04
N MET A 290 8.73 0.91 16.09
CA MET A 290 8.15 -0.30 16.69
C MET A 290 7.11 -0.99 15.81
N SER A 291 6.35 -0.27 14.97
CA SER A 291 5.45 -0.92 13.98
C SER A 291 6.24 -1.55 12.84
N THR A 292 7.19 -0.83 12.24
CA THR A 292 8.04 -1.36 11.16
C THR A 292 8.88 -2.57 11.59
N LEU A 293 9.31 -2.63 12.87
CA LEU A 293 9.96 -3.84 13.41
C LEU A 293 9.01 -5.05 13.45
N LYS A 294 7.74 -4.85 13.84
CA LYS A 294 6.73 -5.91 13.87
C LYS A 294 6.38 -6.39 12.46
N GLU A 295 6.18 -5.47 11.52
CA GLU A 295 5.93 -5.76 10.10
C GLU A 295 7.08 -6.59 9.51
N ARG A 296 8.33 -6.19 9.75
CA ARG A 296 9.52 -6.98 9.35
C ARG A 296 9.50 -8.39 9.93
N ASP A 297 9.15 -8.54 11.21
CA ASP A 297 9.16 -9.85 11.88
C ASP A 297 7.99 -10.75 11.43
N GLN A 298 6.85 -10.15 11.06
CA GLN A 298 5.75 -10.82 10.37
C GLN A 298 6.20 -11.32 8.99
N PHE A 299 6.72 -10.44 8.11
CA PHE A 299 7.23 -10.83 6.80
C PHE A 299 8.35 -11.88 6.87
N TYR A 300 9.23 -11.82 7.87
CA TYR A 300 10.25 -12.85 8.08
C TYR A 300 9.65 -14.20 8.45
N SER A 301 8.58 -14.21 9.27
CA SER A 301 7.86 -15.42 9.66
C SER A 301 7.10 -16.02 8.48
N GLU A 302 6.39 -15.19 7.71
CA GLU A 302 5.70 -15.57 6.46
C GLU A 302 6.68 -16.14 5.43
N LEU A 303 7.82 -15.49 5.20
CA LEU A 303 8.86 -16.00 4.30
C LEU A 303 9.40 -17.36 4.77
N GLN A 304 9.58 -17.56 6.07
CA GLN A 304 10.04 -18.85 6.61
C GLN A 304 8.95 -19.93 6.50
N GLU A 305 7.68 -19.57 6.63
CA GLU A 305 6.54 -20.48 6.41
C GLU A 305 6.44 -20.88 4.94
N ILE A 306 6.46 -19.91 4.02
CA ILE A 306 6.50 -20.12 2.56
C ILE A 306 7.69 -21.01 2.18
N GLN A 307 8.88 -20.79 2.73
CA GLN A 307 10.05 -21.65 2.47
C GLN A 307 9.89 -23.09 2.98
N ARG A 308 9.09 -23.31 4.04
CA ARG A 308 8.78 -24.67 4.54
C ARG A 308 7.68 -25.36 3.74
N THR A 309 6.70 -24.61 3.23
CA THR A 309 5.56 -25.16 2.47
C THR A 309 5.83 -25.26 0.97
N SER A 310 6.80 -24.50 0.45
CA SER A 310 7.19 -24.55 -0.97
C SER A 310 7.83 -25.89 -1.33
N THR A 311 7.12 -26.69 -2.10
CA THR A 311 7.75 -27.75 -2.90
C THR A 311 8.78 -27.11 -3.84
N PRO A 312 9.99 -27.69 -3.99
CA PRO A 312 10.99 -27.14 -4.91
C PRO A 312 10.42 -27.06 -6.33
N ARG A 313 10.65 -25.93 -7.01
CA ARG A 313 10.14 -25.68 -8.36
C ARG A 313 10.58 -26.82 -9.31
N PRO A 314 9.68 -27.35 -10.17
CA PRO A 314 10.04 -28.40 -11.10
C PRO A 314 11.22 -28.01 -12.00
N ASP A 315 12.06 -29.00 -12.30
CA ASP A 315 13.19 -28.84 -13.21
C ASP A 315 12.72 -29.09 -14.65
N TRP A 316 12.31 -28.00 -15.30
CA TRP A 316 11.71 -28.02 -16.64
C TRP A 316 12.64 -28.49 -17.76
N THR A 317 13.96 -28.54 -17.52
CA THR A 317 14.91 -29.10 -18.50
C THR A 317 14.67 -30.60 -18.74
N LYS A 318 14.19 -31.32 -17.72
CA LYS A 318 13.86 -32.75 -17.82
C LYS A 318 12.66 -33.06 -18.72
N CYS A 319 11.88 -32.05 -19.11
CA CYS A 319 10.71 -32.24 -19.97
C CYS A 319 11.10 -32.35 -21.45
N GLU A 320 12.30 -31.88 -21.83
CA GLU A 320 12.88 -31.98 -23.18
C GLU A 320 12.96 -33.43 -23.69
N ASP A 321 13.27 -34.38 -22.78
CA ASP A 321 13.38 -35.81 -23.07
C ASP A 321 12.03 -36.56 -23.04
N VAL A 322 10.99 -35.96 -22.48
CA VAL A 322 9.68 -36.61 -22.21
C VAL A 322 8.61 -36.20 -23.21
N VAL A 323 8.65 -34.96 -23.70
CA VAL A 323 7.65 -34.43 -24.63
C VAL A 323 7.90 -34.94 -26.06
N SER A 324 6.84 -35.45 -26.70
CA SER A 324 6.91 -35.89 -28.09
C SER A 324 7.26 -34.72 -29.02
N GLY A 325 8.33 -34.89 -29.81
CA GLY A 325 8.92 -33.84 -30.64
C GLY A 325 10.26 -33.29 -30.10
N GLY A 326 10.68 -33.67 -28.89
CA GLY A 326 12.01 -33.38 -28.36
C GLY A 326 12.24 -31.92 -27.91
N PRO A 327 13.50 -31.51 -27.67
CA PRO A 327 13.83 -30.24 -27.04
C PRO A 327 13.33 -29.03 -27.84
N ASP A 328 13.43 -29.05 -29.17
CA ASP A 328 12.99 -27.94 -30.02
C ASP A 328 11.48 -27.68 -29.87
N ARG A 329 10.66 -28.73 -29.80
CA ARG A 329 9.22 -28.60 -29.57
C ARG A 329 8.90 -28.18 -28.14
N TRP A 330 9.65 -28.68 -27.15
CA TRP A 330 9.49 -28.21 -25.76
C TRP A 330 9.86 -26.73 -25.61
N HIS A 331 10.94 -26.25 -26.23
CA HIS A 331 11.31 -24.84 -26.20
C HIS A 331 10.24 -23.95 -26.84
N MET A 332 9.70 -24.31 -28.01
CA MET A 332 8.56 -23.59 -28.61
C MET A 332 7.32 -23.59 -27.71
N LEU A 333 7.01 -24.73 -27.07
CA LEU A 333 5.86 -24.84 -26.17
C LEU A 333 6.06 -24.09 -24.84
N ALA A 334 7.31 -23.89 -24.40
CA ALA A 334 7.67 -23.26 -23.13
C ALA A 334 7.97 -21.76 -23.23
N GLU A 335 8.18 -21.23 -24.44
CA GLU A 335 8.51 -19.82 -24.66
C GLU A 335 7.40 -18.89 -24.12
N GLY A 336 7.81 -17.86 -23.37
CA GLY A 336 6.91 -16.89 -22.74
C GLY A 336 6.09 -17.38 -21.54
N LYS A 337 6.08 -18.68 -21.22
CA LYS A 337 5.18 -19.25 -20.20
C LYS A 337 5.76 -19.25 -18.78
N ASN A 338 4.88 -19.06 -17.80
CA ASN A 338 5.21 -19.13 -16.38
C ASN A 338 5.26 -20.59 -15.88
N SER A 339 5.71 -20.82 -14.64
CA SER A 339 5.89 -22.19 -14.12
C SER A 339 4.61 -23.00 -13.97
N ASP A 340 3.46 -22.36 -13.85
CA ASP A 340 2.16 -22.98 -13.63
C ASP A 340 1.56 -23.38 -14.99
N GLN A 341 1.61 -22.46 -15.96
CA GLN A 341 1.29 -22.71 -17.37
C GLN A 341 2.14 -23.84 -17.98
N LEU A 342 3.39 -24.02 -17.57
CA LEU A 342 4.22 -25.17 -17.97
C LEU A 342 3.74 -26.51 -17.40
N VAL A 343 3.07 -26.52 -16.24
CA VAL A 343 2.41 -27.73 -15.72
C VAL A 343 1.25 -28.10 -16.64
N ASP A 344 0.38 -27.13 -16.98
CA ASP A 344 -0.78 -27.38 -17.84
C ASP A 344 -0.37 -27.90 -19.22
N VAL A 345 0.61 -27.26 -19.86
CA VAL A 345 1.17 -27.71 -21.15
C VAL A 345 1.74 -29.13 -21.05
N LEU A 346 2.46 -29.46 -19.98
CA LEU A 346 3.00 -30.80 -19.78
C LEU A 346 1.89 -31.85 -19.55
N LEU A 347 0.83 -31.50 -18.81
CA LEU A 347 -0.33 -32.36 -18.58
C LEU A 347 -1.12 -32.61 -19.87
N GLU A 348 -1.23 -31.61 -20.74
CA GLU A 348 -1.85 -31.73 -22.07
C GLU A 348 -1.03 -32.65 -22.99
N GLU A 349 0.28 -32.49 -23.05
CA GLU A 349 1.17 -33.30 -23.90
C GLU A 349 1.28 -34.76 -23.44
N ILE A 350 1.38 -35.00 -22.13
CA ILE A 350 1.31 -36.37 -21.57
C ILE A 350 -0.11 -36.95 -21.77
N GLY A 351 -1.14 -36.14 -21.57
CA GLY A 351 -2.53 -36.53 -21.77
C GLY A 351 -2.84 -36.92 -23.21
N GLU A 352 -2.25 -36.25 -24.20
CA GLU A 352 -2.42 -36.60 -25.62
C GLU A 352 -1.89 -38.00 -25.91
N GLY A 353 -0.70 -38.33 -25.42
CA GLY A 353 -0.13 -39.68 -25.52
C GLY A 353 -1.06 -40.74 -24.93
N LEU A 354 -1.53 -40.52 -23.70
CA LEU A 354 -2.44 -41.43 -23.00
C LEU A 354 -3.82 -41.55 -23.70
N LEU A 355 -4.35 -40.46 -24.27
CA LEU A 355 -5.57 -40.50 -25.08
C LEU A 355 -5.36 -41.29 -26.37
N ARG A 356 -4.21 -41.15 -27.05
CA ARG A 356 -3.90 -41.92 -28.27
C ARG A 356 -3.66 -43.41 -27.99
N GLU A 357 -3.14 -43.77 -26.82
CA GLU A 357 -2.99 -45.17 -26.39
C GLU A 357 -4.34 -45.84 -26.08
N LYS A 358 -5.32 -45.08 -25.59
CA LYS A 358 -6.63 -45.60 -25.20
C LYS A 358 -7.53 -45.90 -26.40
N ASP A 359 -7.73 -47.19 -26.72
CA ASP A 359 -8.61 -47.62 -27.83
C ASP A 359 -10.10 -47.38 -27.57
N PHE A 360 -10.55 -47.42 -26.30
CA PHE A 360 -11.96 -47.33 -25.95
C PHE A 360 -12.23 -46.50 -24.69
N PHE A 361 -13.35 -45.79 -24.68
CA PHE A 361 -13.90 -45.08 -23.54
C PHE A 361 -15.04 -45.90 -22.90
N PRO A 362 -15.12 -45.97 -21.55
CA PRO A 362 -16.32 -46.46 -20.88
C PRO A 362 -17.43 -45.42 -20.99
N GLY A 363 -18.66 -45.87 -21.27
CA GLY A 363 -19.85 -45.04 -21.21
C GLY A 363 -20.09 -44.50 -19.80
N LEU A 364 -20.56 -43.26 -19.69
CA LEU A 364 -20.85 -42.60 -18.42
C LEU A 364 -22.20 -43.03 -17.82
N GLY A 365 -23.10 -43.60 -18.64
CA GLY A 365 -24.46 -44.01 -18.26
C GLY A 365 -25.51 -42.92 -18.45
N TYR A 366 -26.70 -43.13 -17.88
CA TYR A 366 -27.91 -42.34 -18.11
C TYR A 366 -28.31 -41.39 -16.97
N GLY A 367 -27.39 -41.10 -16.04
CA GLY A 367 -27.65 -40.20 -14.90
C GLY A 367 -27.98 -38.77 -15.32
N GLU A 368 -28.80 -38.07 -14.52
CA GLU A 368 -29.27 -36.70 -14.82
C GLU A 368 -28.11 -35.69 -14.94
N ALA A 369 -27.06 -35.86 -14.14
CA ALA A 369 -25.85 -35.04 -14.18
C ALA A 369 -24.97 -35.24 -15.44
N ILE A 370 -25.27 -36.23 -16.28
CA ILE A 370 -24.54 -36.50 -17.52
C ILE A 370 -25.24 -35.77 -18.67
N PRO A 371 -24.51 -34.97 -19.48
CA PRO A 371 -25.09 -34.29 -20.64
C PRO A 371 -25.73 -35.26 -21.64
N PRO A 372 -26.87 -34.92 -22.29
CA PRO A 372 -27.58 -35.82 -23.21
C PRO A 372 -26.70 -36.44 -24.29
N PHE A 373 -25.81 -35.65 -24.90
CA PHE A 373 -24.87 -36.08 -25.95
C PHE A 373 -23.80 -37.10 -25.51
N LEU A 374 -23.71 -37.41 -24.21
CA LEU A 374 -22.84 -38.45 -23.64
C LEU A 374 -23.61 -39.60 -22.97
N ARG A 375 -24.95 -39.58 -22.98
CA ARG A 375 -25.76 -40.61 -22.30
C ARG A 375 -25.72 -41.93 -23.07
N PHE A 376 -24.74 -42.76 -22.71
CA PHE A 376 -24.48 -44.06 -23.29
C PHE A 376 -24.01 -45.02 -22.22
N ASP A 377 -24.44 -46.28 -22.32
CA ASP A 377 -23.97 -47.38 -21.50
C ASP A 377 -23.29 -48.43 -22.40
N GLY A 378 -22.19 -49.00 -21.92
CA GLY A 378 -21.29 -49.87 -22.70
C GLY A 378 -19.93 -49.23 -23.01
N ILE A 379 -19.33 -49.64 -24.12
CA ILE A 379 -17.96 -49.29 -24.52
C ILE A 379 -18.00 -48.52 -25.85
N VAL A 380 -17.27 -47.42 -25.92
CA VAL A 380 -17.26 -46.49 -27.05
C VAL A 380 -15.86 -46.45 -27.67
N GLU A 381 -15.75 -46.59 -29.00
CA GLU A 381 -14.46 -46.52 -29.70
C GLU A 381 -13.87 -45.10 -29.67
N ASN A 382 -12.57 -44.99 -29.40
CA ASN A 382 -11.83 -43.74 -29.57
C ASN A 382 -11.40 -43.60 -31.03
N LYS A 383 -11.86 -42.54 -31.70
CA LYS A 383 -11.54 -42.26 -33.12
C LYS A 383 -10.15 -41.64 -33.34
N LYS A 384 -9.41 -41.31 -32.27
CA LYS A 384 -8.01 -40.83 -32.27
C LYS A 384 -7.65 -39.74 -33.32
N PRO A 385 -8.44 -38.65 -33.43
CA PRO A 385 -8.11 -37.53 -34.32
C PRO A 385 -6.84 -36.79 -33.85
N THR A 386 -6.23 -35.99 -34.73
CA THR A 386 -5.20 -35.02 -34.30
C THR A 386 -5.86 -33.77 -33.70
N LYS A 387 -5.11 -32.98 -32.89
CA LYS A 387 -5.59 -31.68 -32.37
C LYS A 387 -6.22 -30.81 -33.48
N LYS A 388 -5.53 -30.72 -34.62
CA LYS A 388 -5.96 -29.92 -35.79
C LYS A 388 -7.28 -30.43 -36.39
N ASP A 389 -7.49 -31.74 -36.46
CA ASP A 389 -8.74 -32.32 -36.95
C ASP A 389 -9.92 -32.00 -36.02
N VAL A 390 -9.69 -32.04 -34.71
CA VAL A 390 -10.67 -31.60 -33.71
C VAL A 390 -10.97 -30.12 -33.87
N VAL A 391 -9.97 -29.23 -33.91
CA VAL A 391 -10.18 -27.78 -34.10
C VAL A 391 -10.96 -27.48 -35.39
N ASN A 392 -10.63 -28.14 -36.51
CA ASN A 392 -11.36 -27.99 -37.77
C ASN A 392 -12.83 -28.44 -37.65
N LEU A 393 -13.07 -29.58 -37.00
CA LEU A 393 -14.42 -30.10 -36.75
C LEU A 393 -15.26 -29.16 -35.87
N LEU A 394 -14.66 -28.54 -34.84
CA LEU A 394 -15.34 -27.54 -34.00
C LEU A 394 -15.64 -26.26 -34.79
N LYS A 395 -14.73 -25.82 -35.67
CA LYS A 395 -14.96 -24.67 -36.56
C LYS A 395 -16.06 -24.95 -37.58
N ASP A 396 -16.15 -26.17 -38.12
CA ASP A 396 -17.24 -26.58 -39.00
C ASP A 396 -18.59 -26.58 -38.25
N ALA A 397 -18.62 -27.13 -37.02
CA ALA A 397 -19.81 -27.11 -36.17
C ALA A 397 -20.30 -25.68 -35.89
N TRP A 398 -19.38 -24.74 -35.59
CA TRP A 398 -19.71 -23.33 -35.40
C TRP A 398 -20.23 -22.65 -36.68
N LYS A 399 -19.65 -22.94 -37.85
CA LYS A 399 -20.15 -22.40 -39.13
C LYS A 399 -21.58 -22.87 -39.41
N GLU A 400 -21.87 -24.15 -39.19
CA GLU A 400 -23.21 -24.70 -39.38
C GLU A 400 -24.20 -24.11 -38.36
N ARG A 401 -23.79 -23.95 -37.10
CA ARG A 401 -24.59 -23.31 -36.05
C ARG A 401 -24.95 -21.87 -36.36
N LEU A 402 -24.01 -21.10 -36.93
CA LEU A 402 -24.22 -19.71 -37.33
C LEU A 402 -25.16 -19.56 -38.54
N ALA A 403 -25.31 -20.61 -39.35
CA ALA A 403 -26.21 -20.65 -40.50
C ALA A 403 -27.62 -21.18 -40.17
N GLU A 404 -27.84 -21.71 -38.96
CA GLU A 404 -29.08 -22.37 -38.55
C GLU A 404 -30.10 -21.37 -37.96
N GLU A 405 -31.28 -21.27 -38.59
CA GLU A 405 -32.33 -20.33 -38.17
C GLU A 405 -33.11 -20.79 -36.92
N GLN A 406 -33.21 -22.12 -36.69
CA GLN A 406 -33.93 -22.69 -35.55
C GLN A 406 -32.96 -23.10 -34.43
N LYS A 407 -33.06 -22.40 -33.30
CA LYS A 407 -32.17 -22.60 -32.15
C LYS A 407 -32.68 -23.71 -31.22
N GLU A 408 -32.40 -24.96 -31.57
CA GLU A 408 -32.35 -26.03 -30.56
C GLU A 408 -31.18 -25.79 -29.58
N LYS A 409 -31.12 -26.49 -28.45
CA LYS A 409 -30.05 -26.24 -27.45
C LYS A 409 -28.69 -26.68 -28.01
N PHE A 410 -27.62 -25.93 -27.71
CA PHE A 410 -26.27 -26.23 -28.23
C PHE A 410 -25.81 -27.69 -28.08
N PRO A 411 -26.02 -28.40 -26.95
CA PRO A 411 -25.57 -29.79 -26.83
C PRO A 411 -26.37 -30.77 -27.68
N ASP A 412 -27.66 -30.47 -27.94
CA ASP A 412 -28.53 -31.25 -28.81
C ASP A 412 -28.15 -31.02 -30.28
N PHE A 413 -27.94 -29.75 -30.67
CA PHE A 413 -27.36 -29.36 -31.97
C PHE A 413 -26.04 -30.06 -32.25
N PHE A 414 -25.10 -30.05 -31.29
CA PHE A 414 -23.80 -30.66 -31.48
C PHE A 414 -23.90 -32.17 -31.74
N PHE A 415 -24.79 -32.87 -31.04
CA PHE A 415 -25.02 -34.29 -31.30
C PHE A 415 -25.66 -34.52 -32.68
N ASN A 416 -26.67 -33.74 -33.05
CA ASN A 416 -27.32 -33.77 -34.36
C ASN A 416 -26.34 -33.46 -35.52
N PHE A 417 -25.36 -32.57 -35.29
CA PHE A 417 -24.27 -32.29 -36.22
C PHE A 417 -23.35 -33.52 -36.41
N LEU A 418 -23.00 -34.22 -35.32
CA LEU A 418 -22.20 -35.45 -35.42
C LEU A 418 -22.95 -36.58 -36.13
N GLU A 419 -24.26 -36.74 -35.87
CA GLU A 419 -25.11 -37.68 -36.62
C GLU A 419 -25.19 -37.34 -38.11
N ARG A 420 -25.33 -36.06 -38.47
CA ARG A 420 -25.30 -35.59 -39.86
C ARG A 420 -23.95 -35.86 -40.55
N ARG A 421 -22.82 -35.60 -39.87
CA ARG A 421 -21.47 -35.66 -40.46
C ARG A 421 -20.87 -37.07 -40.52
N PHE A 422 -21.14 -37.91 -39.52
CA PHE A 422 -20.52 -39.23 -39.37
C PHE A 422 -21.53 -40.39 -39.37
N GLY A 423 -22.83 -40.11 -39.34
CA GLY A 423 -23.89 -41.11 -39.24
C GLY A 423 -24.16 -41.56 -37.79
N PRO A 424 -25.37 -42.08 -37.52
CA PRO A 424 -25.82 -42.39 -36.15
C PRO A 424 -25.04 -43.52 -35.47
N GLY A 425 -24.33 -44.37 -36.24
CA GLY A 425 -23.49 -45.44 -35.69
C GLY A 425 -22.19 -44.93 -35.05
N ASP A 426 -21.60 -43.87 -35.62
CA ASP A 426 -20.31 -43.33 -35.17
C ASP A 426 -20.44 -42.00 -34.39
N ALA A 427 -21.62 -41.35 -34.42
CA ALA A 427 -21.84 -40.07 -33.74
C ALA A 427 -21.50 -40.10 -32.25
N MET A 428 -21.91 -41.13 -31.51
CA MET A 428 -21.59 -41.29 -30.09
C MET A 428 -20.08 -41.53 -29.86
N ALA A 429 -19.40 -42.22 -30.78
CA ALA A 429 -17.95 -42.42 -30.71
C ALA A 429 -17.18 -41.12 -30.94
N TRP A 430 -17.63 -40.30 -31.90
CA TRP A 430 -17.12 -38.95 -32.09
C TRP A 430 -17.45 -38.03 -30.91
N ALA A 431 -18.65 -38.11 -30.33
CA ALA A 431 -19.04 -37.29 -29.17
C ALA A 431 -18.10 -37.52 -27.97
N TYR A 432 -17.86 -38.77 -27.59
CA TYR A 432 -16.90 -39.13 -26.53
C TYR A 432 -15.47 -38.72 -26.89
N THR A 433 -15.04 -39.00 -28.12
CA THR A 433 -13.68 -38.69 -28.58
C THR A 433 -13.41 -37.19 -28.52
N ILE A 434 -14.31 -36.36 -29.08
CA ILE A 434 -14.17 -34.90 -29.06
C ILE A 434 -14.25 -34.38 -27.63
N PHE A 435 -15.20 -34.89 -26.82
CA PHE A 435 -15.39 -34.44 -25.45
C PHE A 435 -14.13 -34.64 -24.58
N GLU A 436 -13.48 -35.80 -24.66
CA GLU A 436 -12.22 -36.03 -23.91
C GLU A 436 -11.05 -35.20 -24.47
N ASN A 437 -11.01 -34.91 -25.78
CA ASN A 437 -10.01 -34.01 -26.36
C ASN A 437 -10.18 -32.56 -25.87
N ILE A 438 -11.38 -31.97 -25.99
CA ILE A 438 -11.62 -30.56 -25.59
C ILE A 438 -11.56 -30.33 -24.07
N LYS A 439 -11.75 -31.40 -23.29
CA LYS A 439 -11.62 -31.40 -21.82
C LYS A 439 -10.16 -31.42 -21.37
N LEU A 440 -9.29 -32.03 -22.19
CA LEU A 440 -7.84 -32.08 -22.00
C LEU A 440 -7.19 -30.76 -22.43
N PHE A 441 -7.34 -30.37 -23.70
CA PHE A 441 -6.66 -29.21 -24.29
C PHE A 441 -7.38 -27.89 -23.94
N ARG A 442 -7.06 -27.34 -22.77
CA ARG A 442 -7.60 -26.07 -22.27
C ARG A 442 -6.80 -24.87 -22.74
N SER A 443 -5.52 -25.05 -23.05
CA SER A 443 -4.66 -24.02 -23.63
C SER A 443 -5.13 -23.55 -25.01
N ASN A 444 -5.89 -24.38 -25.72
CA ASN A 444 -6.47 -24.04 -27.02
C ASN A 444 -7.78 -23.25 -26.85
N GLU A 445 -7.79 -22.01 -27.33
CA GLU A 445 -8.95 -21.09 -27.26
C GLU A 445 -10.22 -21.71 -27.87
N VAL A 446 -10.12 -22.34 -29.04
CA VAL A 446 -11.28 -22.89 -29.76
C VAL A 446 -11.88 -24.07 -29.00
N MET A 447 -11.05 -24.97 -28.48
CA MET A 447 -11.51 -26.11 -27.70
C MET A 447 -12.10 -25.69 -26.34
N SER A 448 -11.44 -24.77 -25.64
CA SER A 448 -11.90 -24.29 -24.32
C SER A 448 -13.19 -23.49 -24.41
N GLN A 449 -13.34 -22.60 -25.40
CA GLN A 449 -14.61 -21.89 -25.68
C GLN A 449 -15.72 -22.89 -26.05
N PHE A 450 -15.46 -23.86 -26.92
CA PHE A 450 -16.45 -24.87 -27.30
C PHE A 450 -16.89 -25.71 -26.09
N TYR A 451 -15.94 -26.16 -25.26
CA TYR A 451 -16.22 -26.91 -24.03
C TYR A 451 -17.02 -26.09 -23.02
N ALA A 452 -16.72 -24.78 -22.87
CA ALA A 452 -17.46 -23.90 -21.99
C ALA A 452 -18.94 -23.75 -22.42
N VAL A 453 -19.22 -23.61 -23.72
CA VAL A 453 -20.58 -23.57 -24.24
C VAL A 453 -21.28 -24.93 -24.13
N LEU A 454 -20.60 -26.01 -24.50
CA LEU A 454 -21.14 -27.38 -24.47
C LEU A 454 -21.51 -27.84 -23.06
N MET A 455 -20.77 -27.38 -22.04
CA MET A 455 -21.05 -27.64 -20.62
C MET A 455 -21.96 -26.60 -19.95
N GLY A 456 -22.50 -25.63 -20.70
CA GLY A 456 -23.38 -24.59 -20.17
C GLY A 456 -22.71 -23.59 -19.22
N LYS A 457 -21.38 -23.47 -19.27
CA LYS A 457 -20.60 -22.48 -18.49
C LYS A 457 -20.56 -21.11 -19.16
N SER A 458 -20.83 -21.05 -20.47
CA SER A 458 -20.91 -19.82 -21.24
C SER A 458 -22.04 -19.94 -22.26
N SER A 459 -22.71 -18.84 -22.55
CA SER A 459 -23.74 -18.78 -23.59
C SER A 459 -23.13 -18.65 -24.99
N GLU A 460 -23.80 -19.21 -26.00
CA GLU A 460 -23.39 -19.12 -27.41
C GLU A 460 -23.15 -17.66 -27.86
N ILE A 461 -23.94 -16.72 -27.32
CA ILE A 461 -23.89 -15.28 -27.65
C ILE A 461 -22.51 -14.68 -27.36
N VAL A 462 -21.82 -15.12 -26.30
CA VAL A 462 -20.47 -14.66 -25.95
C VAL A 462 -19.48 -14.98 -27.07
N TYR A 463 -19.50 -16.22 -27.57
CA TYR A 463 -18.64 -16.65 -28.69
C TYR A 463 -18.97 -15.87 -29.96
N ILE A 464 -20.26 -15.72 -30.30
CA ILE A 464 -20.72 -15.01 -31.49
C ILE A 464 -20.23 -13.56 -31.45
N LYS A 465 -20.48 -12.82 -30.36
CA LYS A 465 -20.06 -11.42 -30.20
C LYS A 465 -18.54 -11.24 -30.17
N HIS A 466 -17.79 -12.20 -29.62
CA HIS A 466 -16.34 -12.16 -29.68
C HIS A 466 -15.85 -12.28 -31.14
N LYS A 467 -16.38 -13.23 -31.93
CA LYS A 467 -16.03 -13.36 -33.36
C LYS A 467 -16.52 -12.16 -34.19
N GLU A 468 -17.67 -11.57 -33.88
CA GLU A 468 -18.13 -10.29 -34.48
C GLU A 468 -17.16 -9.15 -34.16
N THR A 469 -16.67 -9.04 -32.92
CA THR A 469 -15.72 -8.01 -32.50
C THR A 469 -14.37 -8.16 -33.22
N VAL A 470 -13.87 -9.39 -33.35
CA VAL A 470 -12.64 -9.69 -34.12
C VAL A 470 -12.82 -9.36 -35.61
N ALA A 471 -13.98 -9.69 -36.20
CA ALA A 471 -14.29 -9.36 -37.59
C ALA A 471 -14.47 -7.85 -37.82
N GLN A 472 -15.07 -7.12 -36.88
CA GLN A 472 -15.19 -5.67 -36.91
C GLN A 472 -13.81 -5.01 -36.82
N LEU A 473 -12.94 -5.50 -35.93
CA LEU A 473 -11.58 -5.01 -35.77
C LEU A 473 -10.75 -5.19 -37.04
N LEU A 474 -10.78 -6.38 -37.65
CA LEU A 474 -10.15 -6.64 -38.95
C LEU A 474 -10.71 -5.71 -40.04
N LYS A 475 -12.03 -5.50 -40.07
CA LYS A 475 -12.68 -4.61 -41.05
C LYS A 475 -12.22 -3.16 -40.91
N GLU A 476 -12.18 -2.60 -39.70
CA GLU A 476 -11.72 -1.22 -39.49
C GLU A 476 -10.21 -1.07 -39.78
N MET A 477 -9.39 -2.07 -39.45
CA MET A 477 -7.99 -2.09 -39.87
C MET A 477 -7.85 -2.05 -41.40
N THR A 478 -8.64 -2.84 -42.14
CA THR A 478 -8.68 -2.81 -43.61
C THR A 478 -9.27 -1.50 -44.17
N ASN A 479 -10.20 -0.83 -43.47
CA ASN A 479 -10.71 0.48 -43.88
C ASN A 479 -9.62 1.58 -43.80
N VAL A 480 -8.73 1.52 -42.79
CA VAL A 480 -7.62 2.47 -42.62
C VAL A 480 -6.46 2.18 -43.59
N ASP A 481 -6.24 0.90 -43.93
CA ASP A 481 -5.31 0.44 -44.97
C ASP A 481 -5.85 0.76 -46.39
N SER A 482 -5.85 2.06 -46.74
CA SER A 482 -6.35 2.57 -48.02
C SER A 482 -5.65 2.00 -49.27
N GLN A 483 -4.46 1.41 -49.12
CA GLN A 483 -3.71 0.74 -50.21
C GLN A 483 -3.97 -0.78 -50.24
N ASN A 484 -4.62 -1.34 -49.21
CA ASN A 484 -4.86 -2.76 -49.00
C ASN A 484 -3.57 -3.61 -49.03
N GLU A 485 -2.47 -3.05 -48.54
CA GLU A 485 -1.15 -3.70 -48.51
C GLU A 485 -1.04 -4.72 -47.36
N GLY A 486 -1.92 -4.65 -46.36
CA GLY A 486 -1.85 -5.43 -45.12
C GLY A 486 -1.02 -4.77 -44.03
N LEU A 487 -0.69 -3.49 -44.18
CA LEU A 487 0.19 -2.73 -43.29
C LEU A 487 -0.53 -1.54 -42.65
N LEU A 488 -0.26 -1.27 -41.38
CA LEU A 488 -0.71 -0.09 -40.63
C LEU A 488 0.45 0.49 -39.81
N THR A 489 0.45 1.80 -39.56
CA THR A 489 1.38 2.39 -38.58
C THR A 489 0.92 2.14 -37.14
N MET A 490 1.83 2.23 -36.18
CA MET A 490 1.48 2.09 -34.75
C MET A 490 0.47 3.16 -34.27
N GLU A 491 0.52 4.39 -34.81
CA GLU A 491 -0.52 5.41 -34.55
C GLU A 491 -1.90 5.01 -35.12
N GLN A 492 -1.93 4.41 -36.32
CA GLN A 492 -3.16 3.92 -36.93
C GLN A 492 -3.75 2.75 -36.13
N LEU A 493 -2.93 1.81 -35.65
CA LEU A 493 -3.40 0.74 -34.76
C LEU A 493 -4.00 1.31 -33.47
N SER A 494 -3.30 2.24 -32.80
CA SER A 494 -3.77 2.85 -31.56
C SER A 494 -5.11 3.59 -31.74
N THR A 495 -5.27 4.33 -32.83
CA THR A 495 -6.54 5.03 -33.14
C THR A 495 -7.69 4.08 -33.47
N VAL A 496 -7.44 2.98 -34.19
CA VAL A 496 -8.46 1.94 -34.43
C VAL A 496 -8.88 1.26 -33.12
N LEU A 497 -7.95 0.91 -32.25
CA LEU A 497 -8.25 0.30 -30.95
C LEU A 497 -9.07 1.25 -30.05
N LYS A 498 -8.71 2.53 -29.97
CA LYS A 498 -9.46 3.54 -29.21
C LYS A 498 -10.86 3.82 -29.79
N SER A 499 -11.03 3.69 -31.10
CA SER A 499 -12.32 3.84 -31.78
C SER A 499 -13.28 2.68 -31.45
N ILE A 500 -12.79 1.44 -31.46
CA ILE A 500 -13.61 0.24 -31.20
C ILE A 500 -13.84 0.01 -29.71
N PHE A 501 -12.86 0.37 -28.86
CA PHE A 501 -12.90 0.16 -27.42
C PHE A 501 -12.80 1.48 -26.63
N PRO A 502 -13.80 2.39 -26.74
CA PRO A 502 -13.75 3.73 -26.15
C PRO A 502 -13.70 3.75 -24.61
N PHE A 503 -14.02 2.64 -23.95
CA PHE A 503 -14.04 2.50 -22.49
C PHE A 503 -12.89 1.65 -21.93
N LYS A 504 -11.96 1.16 -22.76
CA LYS A 504 -10.77 0.45 -22.27
C LYS A 504 -9.77 1.45 -21.68
N LYS A 505 -9.19 1.11 -20.53
CA LYS A 505 -8.10 1.88 -19.89
C LYS A 505 -6.91 1.95 -20.86
N GLU A 506 -6.19 3.07 -20.87
CA GLU A 506 -5.01 3.26 -21.75
C GLU A 506 -3.97 2.14 -21.56
N GLU A 507 -3.78 1.67 -20.32
CA GLU A 507 -2.93 0.52 -19.99
C GLU A 507 -3.36 -0.77 -20.71
N LYS A 508 -4.67 -1.02 -20.84
CA LYS A 508 -5.21 -2.18 -21.56
C LYS A 508 -5.10 -2.03 -23.07
N ILE A 509 -5.21 -0.81 -23.60
CA ILE A 509 -4.93 -0.53 -25.01
C ILE A 509 -3.43 -0.74 -25.30
N GLN A 510 -2.56 -0.34 -24.37
CA GLN A 510 -1.11 -0.54 -24.45
C GLN A 510 -0.72 -2.03 -24.41
N GLU A 511 -1.33 -2.85 -23.55
CA GLU A 511 -1.19 -4.31 -23.59
C GLU A 511 -1.56 -4.91 -24.96
N LEU A 512 -2.59 -4.39 -25.62
CA LEU A 512 -3.00 -4.84 -26.97
C LEU A 512 -2.01 -4.38 -28.06
N MET A 513 -1.44 -3.18 -27.93
CA MET A 513 -0.36 -2.71 -28.80
C MET A 513 0.86 -3.64 -28.69
N GLU A 514 1.27 -3.97 -27.46
CA GLU A 514 2.38 -4.89 -27.19
C GLU A 514 2.12 -6.31 -27.71
N ALA A 515 0.90 -6.83 -27.51
CA ALA A 515 0.46 -8.11 -28.09
C ALA A 515 0.42 -8.07 -29.64
N GLY A 516 0.27 -6.89 -30.23
CA GLY A 516 0.39 -6.62 -31.66
C GLY A 516 1.83 -6.47 -32.16
N GLY A 517 2.86 -6.55 -31.30
CA GLY A 517 4.27 -6.41 -31.67
C GLY A 517 4.85 -5.00 -31.50
N TRP A 518 4.19 -4.11 -30.76
CA TRP A 518 4.76 -2.83 -30.35
C TRP A 518 5.81 -3.02 -29.25
N HIS A 519 6.89 -2.24 -29.29
CA HIS A 519 7.92 -2.18 -28.26
C HIS A 519 8.25 -0.74 -27.87
N PRO A 520 8.83 -0.46 -26.68
CA PRO A 520 9.22 0.90 -26.26
C PRO A 520 10.24 1.60 -27.17
N ASN A 521 10.90 0.86 -28.06
CA ASN A 521 11.84 1.38 -29.07
C ASN A 521 11.18 1.54 -30.46
N SER A 522 9.92 1.14 -30.63
CA SER A 522 9.18 1.28 -31.89
C SER A 522 8.87 2.74 -32.15
N SER A 523 9.10 3.18 -33.39
CA SER A 523 8.66 4.47 -33.87
C SER A 523 7.15 4.45 -34.12
N ASN A 524 6.49 5.58 -33.91
CA ASN A 524 5.10 5.80 -34.32
C ASN A 524 4.85 5.54 -35.83
N ALA A 525 5.91 5.69 -36.64
CA ALA A 525 5.90 5.44 -38.07
C ALA A 525 6.29 4.00 -38.47
N ASP A 526 6.55 3.10 -37.52
CA ASP A 526 6.84 1.70 -37.82
C ASP A 526 5.59 1.01 -38.37
N PHE A 527 5.78 0.22 -39.42
CA PHE A 527 4.71 -0.52 -40.09
C PHE A 527 4.53 -1.91 -39.47
N LEU A 528 3.29 -2.20 -39.10
CA LEU A 528 2.83 -3.49 -38.60
C LEU A 528 2.01 -4.22 -39.66
N ASN A 529 2.31 -5.50 -39.89
CA ASN A 529 1.45 -6.39 -40.67
C ASN A 529 0.26 -6.83 -39.82
N TYR A 530 -0.88 -6.15 -39.97
CA TYR A 530 -2.08 -6.48 -39.18
C TYR A 530 -2.68 -7.82 -39.59
N ARG A 531 -2.50 -8.27 -40.84
CA ARG A 531 -3.05 -9.55 -41.30
C ARG A 531 -2.46 -10.73 -40.53
N SER A 532 -1.16 -10.67 -40.18
CA SER A 532 -0.54 -11.70 -39.32
C SER A 532 -1.13 -11.81 -37.91
N LEU A 533 -1.79 -10.77 -37.39
CA LEU A 533 -2.40 -10.81 -36.06
C LEU A 533 -3.65 -11.71 -35.98
N PHE A 534 -4.31 -11.93 -37.13
CA PHE A 534 -5.54 -12.73 -37.24
C PHE A 534 -5.31 -14.09 -37.89
N MET A 535 -4.04 -14.47 -38.11
CA MET A 535 -3.68 -15.81 -38.55
C MET A 535 -3.87 -16.83 -37.42
N GLU A 536 -3.85 -18.10 -37.80
CA GLU A 536 -3.87 -19.24 -36.90
C GLU A 536 -2.59 -20.06 -37.10
N ASP A 537 -2.13 -20.73 -36.05
CA ASP A 537 -0.94 -21.58 -36.09
C ASP A 537 -1.21 -22.97 -36.71
N GLU A 538 -0.21 -23.86 -36.66
CA GLU A 538 -0.35 -25.21 -37.21
C GLU A 538 -1.39 -26.07 -36.50
N GLU A 539 -1.67 -25.84 -35.21
CA GLU A 539 -2.69 -26.53 -34.43
C GLU A 539 -4.08 -25.86 -34.57
N GLY A 540 -4.15 -24.71 -35.24
CA GLY A 540 -5.38 -23.96 -35.52
C GLY A 540 -5.78 -22.99 -34.42
N GLN A 541 -4.85 -22.62 -33.53
CA GLN A 541 -5.02 -21.66 -32.46
C GLN A 541 -4.70 -20.24 -32.96
N SER A 542 -5.49 -19.26 -32.52
CA SER A 542 -5.32 -17.87 -32.93
C SER A 542 -4.06 -17.24 -32.31
N MET A 543 -3.43 -16.30 -33.02
CA MET A 543 -2.22 -15.61 -32.55
C MET A 543 -2.44 -14.82 -31.24
N HIS A 544 -1.35 -14.56 -30.51
CA HIS A 544 -1.35 -13.92 -29.18
C HIS A 544 -2.21 -12.65 -29.08
N PHE A 545 -2.29 -11.83 -30.13
CA PHE A 545 -3.16 -10.64 -30.16
C PHE A 545 -4.65 -10.96 -29.97
N VAL A 546 -5.17 -12.00 -30.63
CA VAL A 546 -6.58 -12.42 -30.51
C VAL A 546 -6.82 -13.07 -29.14
N GLN A 547 -5.86 -13.86 -28.66
CA GLN A 547 -5.90 -14.41 -27.29
C GLN A 547 -5.98 -13.29 -26.25
N LYS A 548 -5.16 -12.24 -26.39
CA LYS A 548 -5.15 -11.08 -25.48
C LYS A 548 -6.46 -10.30 -25.50
N LEU A 549 -7.12 -10.18 -26.65
CA LEU A 549 -8.47 -9.60 -26.75
C LEU A 549 -9.52 -10.42 -25.99
N TRP A 550 -9.42 -11.75 -26.04
CA TRP A 550 -10.31 -12.65 -25.29
C TRP A 550 -10.04 -12.61 -23.78
N GLU A 551 -8.76 -12.67 -23.37
CA GLU A 551 -8.33 -12.52 -21.98
C GLU A 551 -8.86 -11.22 -21.37
N GLN A 552 -8.62 -10.08 -22.02
CA GLN A 552 -9.08 -8.79 -21.51
C GLN A 552 -10.61 -8.68 -21.42
N TYR A 553 -11.36 -9.30 -22.35
CA TYR A 553 -12.82 -9.34 -22.25
C TYR A 553 -13.28 -10.12 -21.01
N MET A 554 -12.62 -11.26 -20.71
CA MET A 554 -12.91 -12.05 -19.51
C MET A 554 -12.52 -11.30 -18.22
N ASP A 555 -11.33 -10.68 -18.19
CA ASP A 555 -10.88 -9.86 -17.07
C ASP A 555 -11.84 -8.67 -16.80
N GLU A 556 -12.26 -7.95 -17.84
CA GLU A 556 -13.17 -6.80 -17.74
C GLU A 556 -14.58 -7.21 -17.26
N LYS A 557 -15.03 -8.40 -17.67
CA LYS A 557 -16.28 -8.98 -17.21
C LYS A 557 -16.22 -9.40 -15.74
N ASP A 558 -15.12 -10.02 -15.32
CA ASP A 558 -14.90 -10.41 -13.93
C ASP A 558 -14.73 -9.17 -13.02
N GLU A 559 -14.04 -8.11 -13.48
CA GLU A 559 -14.00 -6.80 -12.82
C GLU A 559 -15.43 -6.23 -12.65
N TYR A 560 -16.24 -6.22 -13.72
CA TYR A 560 -17.60 -5.68 -13.69
C TYR A 560 -18.54 -6.44 -12.74
N LEU A 561 -18.46 -7.77 -12.70
CA LEU A 561 -19.25 -8.60 -11.78
C LEU A 561 -18.75 -8.50 -10.34
N GLN A 562 -17.46 -8.25 -10.12
CA GLN A 562 -16.94 -7.90 -8.80
C GLN A 562 -17.42 -6.53 -8.32
N GLU A 563 -17.49 -5.51 -9.19
CA GLU A 563 -18.08 -4.20 -8.88
C GLU A 563 -19.57 -4.35 -8.49
N LEU A 564 -20.36 -5.08 -9.30
CA LEU A 564 -21.78 -5.35 -8.99
C LEU A 564 -21.95 -6.03 -7.62
N LYS A 565 -21.10 -6.99 -7.28
CA LYS A 565 -21.11 -7.67 -5.99
C LYS A 565 -20.74 -6.72 -4.84
N GLN A 566 -19.79 -5.80 -5.04
CA GLN A 566 -19.40 -4.80 -4.04
C GLN A 566 -20.52 -3.80 -3.78
N GLU A 567 -21.15 -3.27 -4.84
CA GLU A 567 -22.27 -2.33 -4.75
C GLU A 567 -23.50 -2.94 -4.04
N LEU A 568 -23.78 -4.21 -4.29
CA LEU A 568 -24.87 -4.92 -3.61
C LEU A 568 -24.61 -5.12 -2.10
N GLY A 569 -23.35 -5.22 -1.67
CA GLY A 569 -22.98 -5.33 -0.24
C GLY A 569 -23.49 -6.59 0.47
N LEU A 570 -23.80 -7.65 -0.27
CA LEU A 570 -24.42 -8.90 0.22
C LEU A 570 -23.44 -10.09 0.21
N GLU A 571 -23.66 -11.07 1.09
CA GLU A 571 -22.95 -12.35 1.03
C GLU A 571 -23.49 -13.24 -0.09
N LEU A 572 -22.67 -14.16 -0.61
CA LEU A 572 -23.06 -15.06 -1.71
C LEU A 572 -24.29 -15.94 -1.40
N ARG A 573 -24.54 -16.19 -0.11
CA ARG A 573 -25.68 -16.99 0.37
C ARG A 573 -26.98 -16.19 0.47
N ASP A 574 -26.91 -14.87 0.42
CA ASP A 574 -28.05 -13.99 0.63
C ASP A 574 -28.99 -13.98 -0.58
N GLU A 575 -30.23 -13.60 -0.31
CA GLU A 575 -31.26 -13.38 -1.31
C GLU A 575 -31.21 -11.95 -1.83
N VAL A 576 -31.21 -11.81 -3.16
CA VAL A 576 -31.20 -10.55 -3.88
C VAL A 576 -32.50 -10.39 -4.67
N THR A 577 -33.13 -9.23 -4.53
CA THR A 577 -34.35 -8.84 -5.25
C THR A 577 -34.01 -8.22 -6.60
N LEU A 578 -34.86 -8.39 -7.61
CA LEU A 578 -34.69 -7.77 -8.95
C LEU A 578 -34.40 -6.28 -8.88
N ARG A 579 -35.16 -5.56 -8.05
CA ARG A 579 -34.98 -4.12 -7.81
C ARG A 579 -33.57 -3.73 -7.37
N LYS A 580 -33.00 -4.45 -6.39
CA LYS A 580 -31.63 -4.20 -5.90
C LYS A 580 -30.58 -4.43 -6.99
N VAL A 581 -30.73 -5.47 -7.81
CA VAL A 581 -29.81 -5.72 -8.94
C VAL A 581 -29.94 -4.62 -10.00
N ARG A 582 -31.17 -4.14 -10.28
CA ARG A 582 -31.42 -3.02 -11.19
C ARG A 582 -30.79 -1.72 -10.69
N GLU A 583 -31.03 -1.36 -9.43
CA GLU A 583 -30.44 -0.17 -8.78
C GLU A 583 -28.90 -0.26 -8.79
N ALA A 584 -28.31 -1.39 -8.42
CA ALA A 584 -26.86 -1.58 -8.44
C ALA A 584 -26.26 -1.53 -9.86
N LEU A 585 -26.90 -2.13 -10.87
CA LEU A 585 -26.46 -2.04 -12.27
C LEU A 585 -26.48 -0.60 -12.80
N MET A 586 -27.52 0.18 -12.47
CA MET A 586 -27.59 1.60 -12.84
C MET A 586 -26.55 2.44 -12.10
N ASN A 587 -26.22 2.12 -10.84
CA ASN A 587 -25.20 2.82 -10.07
C ASN A 587 -23.78 2.57 -10.63
N ILE A 588 -23.43 1.32 -10.94
CA ILE A 588 -22.11 0.99 -11.47
C ILE A 588 -21.94 1.37 -12.95
N ASP A 589 -23.03 1.46 -13.72
CA ASP A 589 -23.02 1.80 -15.15
C ASP A 589 -24.19 2.73 -15.54
N PRO A 590 -24.08 4.04 -15.27
CA PRO A 590 -25.12 5.02 -15.64
C PRO A 590 -25.32 5.18 -17.15
N GLY A 591 -24.41 4.67 -17.99
CA GLY A 591 -24.52 4.67 -19.44
C GLY A 591 -25.33 3.49 -20.01
N LEU A 592 -25.78 2.57 -19.16
CA LEU A 592 -26.47 1.35 -19.56
C LEU A 592 -27.88 1.64 -20.08
N ASP A 593 -28.14 1.27 -21.33
CA ASP A 593 -29.46 1.46 -21.94
C ASP A 593 -30.51 0.48 -21.39
N LYS A 594 -31.80 0.87 -21.45
CA LYS A 594 -32.90 0.08 -20.87
C LYS A 594 -33.06 -1.31 -21.50
N GLN A 595 -32.69 -1.50 -22.76
CA GLN A 595 -32.82 -2.80 -23.44
C GLN A 595 -31.72 -3.76 -22.97
N THR A 596 -30.48 -3.30 -22.87
CA THR A 596 -29.36 -4.07 -22.34
C THR A 596 -29.54 -4.36 -20.85
N LEU A 597 -29.98 -3.39 -20.05
CA LEU A 597 -30.31 -3.59 -18.63
C LEU A 597 -31.37 -4.67 -18.43
N ASN A 598 -32.47 -4.62 -19.20
CA ASN A 598 -33.51 -5.66 -19.14
C ASN A 598 -32.98 -7.02 -19.63
N SER A 599 -32.05 -7.05 -20.59
CA SER A 599 -31.35 -8.29 -20.96
C SER A 599 -30.55 -8.87 -19.80
N TYR A 600 -29.75 -8.07 -19.08
CA TYR A 600 -28.98 -8.55 -17.93
C TYR A 600 -29.90 -9.04 -16.79
N LEU A 601 -30.98 -8.31 -16.48
CA LEU A 601 -31.96 -8.73 -15.48
C LEU A 601 -32.69 -10.03 -15.88
N SER A 602 -33.05 -10.18 -17.17
CA SER A 602 -33.66 -11.42 -17.69
C SER A 602 -32.76 -12.64 -17.47
N GLN A 603 -31.45 -12.47 -17.64
CA GLN A 603 -30.44 -13.51 -17.48
C GLN A 603 -30.20 -13.83 -16.00
N ALA A 604 -30.00 -12.82 -15.14
CA ALA A 604 -29.81 -12.99 -13.69
C ALA A 604 -30.94 -13.78 -13.01
N PHE A 605 -32.18 -13.52 -13.40
CA PHE A 605 -33.38 -14.11 -12.78
C PHE A 605 -33.99 -15.27 -13.60
N GLN A 606 -33.43 -15.60 -14.77
CA GLN A 606 -33.96 -16.60 -15.72
C GLN A 606 -35.43 -16.35 -16.11
N LEU A 607 -35.81 -15.08 -16.29
CA LEU A 607 -37.16 -14.67 -16.68
C LEU A 607 -37.17 -14.20 -18.14
N PRO A 608 -38.24 -14.45 -18.93
CA PRO A 608 -38.42 -13.82 -20.22
C PRO A 608 -38.41 -12.29 -20.11
N VAL A 609 -37.79 -11.59 -21.07
CA VAL A 609 -37.76 -10.10 -21.09
C VAL A 609 -39.18 -9.49 -21.07
N THR A 610 -40.17 -10.21 -21.60
CA THR A 610 -41.60 -9.84 -21.61
C THR A 610 -42.31 -10.00 -20.25
N GLU A 611 -41.69 -10.68 -19.29
CA GLU A 611 -42.23 -10.92 -17.93
C GLU A 611 -41.50 -10.08 -16.87
N LEU A 612 -40.57 -9.21 -17.29
CA LEU A 612 -39.91 -8.27 -16.38
C LEU A 612 -40.86 -7.11 -16.04
N PRO A 613 -41.09 -6.81 -14.75
CA PRO A 613 -41.91 -5.67 -14.33
C PRO A 613 -41.31 -4.33 -14.79
N GLU A 614 -42.19 -3.40 -15.18
CA GLU A 614 -41.77 -2.05 -15.56
C GLU A 614 -41.33 -1.20 -14.35
N GLU A 615 -40.53 -0.19 -14.63
CA GLU A 615 -39.89 0.69 -13.64
C GLU A 615 -40.91 1.47 -12.81
N GLY A 616 -41.24 0.94 -11.63
CA GLY A 616 -42.25 1.49 -10.71
C GLY A 616 -43.37 0.51 -10.32
N GLU A 617 -43.40 -0.70 -10.89
CA GLU A 617 -44.29 -1.77 -10.44
C GLU A 617 -43.79 -2.44 -9.13
N LYS A 618 -44.56 -3.40 -8.58
CA LYS A 618 -44.18 -4.11 -7.34
C LYS A 618 -43.16 -5.23 -7.62
N GLU A 619 -41.92 -4.82 -7.83
CA GLU A 619 -40.75 -5.71 -8.06
C GLU A 619 -40.35 -6.56 -6.83
N GLU A 620 -40.95 -6.30 -5.67
CA GLU A 620 -40.59 -6.86 -4.36
C GLU A 620 -40.78 -8.37 -4.22
N GLY A 621 -41.47 -9.03 -5.17
CA GLY A 621 -41.72 -10.47 -5.17
C GLY A 621 -40.70 -11.33 -5.93
N ILE A 622 -39.83 -10.74 -6.75
CA ILE A 622 -38.88 -11.49 -7.59
C ILE A 622 -37.52 -11.54 -6.89
N VAL A 623 -37.17 -12.73 -6.40
CA VAL A 623 -36.01 -12.98 -5.53
C VAL A 623 -35.24 -14.20 -6.02
N THR A 624 -33.91 -14.13 -6.00
CA THR A 624 -33.03 -15.29 -6.21
C THR A 624 -31.83 -15.21 -5.27
N ARG A 625 -31.01 -16.26 -5.17
CA ARG A 625 -29.76 -16.21 -4.41
C ARG A 625 -28.71 -15.41 -5.18
N LEU A 626 -27.95 -14.56 -4.49
CA LEU A 626 -26.90 -13.75 -5.12
C LEU A 626 -25.91 -14.60 -5.91
N GLN A 627 -25.46 -15.73 -5.34
CA GLN A 627 -24.61 -16.69 -6.05
C GLN A 627 -25.23 -17.14 -7.39
N ALA A 628 -26.52 -17.51 -7.41
CA ALA A 628 -27.18 -17.99 -8.63
C ALA A 628 -27.31 -16.87 -9.68
N ALA A 629 -27.65 -15.64 -9.26
CA ALA A 629 -27.68 -14.48 -10.15
C ALA A 629 -26.31 -14.20 -10.77
N LEU A 630 -25.25 -14.16 -9.96
CA LEU A 630 -23.88 -13.94 -10.45
C LEU A 630 -23.41 -15.09 -11.35
N GLU A 631 -23.74 -16.34 -11.05
CA GLU A 631 -23.43 -17.49 -11.93
C GLU A 631 -24.13 -17.40 -13.29
N GLN A 632 -25.40 -16.97 -13.34
CA GLN A 632 -26.10 -16.74 -14.62
C GLN A 632 -25.51 -15.57 -15.40
N LEU A 633 -25.17 -14.48 -14.72
CA LEU A 633 -24.51 -13.32 -15.32
C LEU A 633 -23.10 -13.70 -15.84
N GLN A 634 -22.36 -14.57 -15.14
CA GLN A 634 -21.07 -15.12 -15.60
C GLN A 634 -21.21 -15.94 -16.90
N MET A 635 -22.35 -16.59 -17.12
CA MET A 635 -22.64 -17.35 -18.36
C MET A 635 -23.05 -16.44 -19.52
N ALA A 636 -23.70 -15.31 -19.24
CA ALA A 636 -24.22 -14.37 -20.24
C ALA A 636 -23.12 -13.51 -20.90
N ASP A 637 -23.44 -12.83 -22.00
CA ASP A 637 -22.61 -11.73 -22.49
C ASP A 637 -22.94 -10.45 -21.73
N ILE A 638 -21.98 -9.95 -20.97
CA ILE A 638 -22.09 -8.76 -20.13
C ILE A 638 -20.83 -7.94 -20.30
N ARG A 639 -21.02 -6.65 -20.52
CA ARG A 639 -19.97 -5.64 -20.61
C ARG A 639 -20.48 -4.29 -20.10
N ARG A 640 -19.53 -3.47 -19.66
CA ARG A 640 -19.75 -2.06 -19.35
C ARG A 640 -20.08 -1.27 -20.62
N MET A 641 -21.05 -0.38 -20.53
CA MET A 641 -21.59 0.43 -21.65
C MET A 641 -21.34 1.94 -21.48
N GLY A 642 -21.05 2.41 -20.26
CA GLY A 642 -20.66 3.79 -19.95
C GLY A 642 -19.30 3.93 -19.24
N ALA A 643 -18.77 5.15 -19.20
CA ALA A 643 -17.56 5.48 -18.45
C ALA A 643 -17.81 5.47 -16.92
N ARG A 644 -16.78 5.14 -16.12
CA ARG A 644 -16.87 5.24 -14.65
C ARG A 644 -16.97 6.71 -14.22
N GLU A 645 -17.94 7.05 -13.36
CA GLU A 645 -18.09 8.40 -12.78
C GLU A 645 -16.95 8.83 -11.81
N HIS A 646 -15.95 7.96 -11.58
CA HIS A 646 -14.84 8.21 -10.65
C HIS A 646 -13.48 8.43 -11.31
N GLU A 647 -13.39 8.45 -12.64
CA GLU A 647 -12.17 8.85 -13.34
C GLU A 647 -12.30 10.28 -13.87
N PRO A 648 -11.56 11.27 -13.32
CA PRO A 648 -11.47 12.58 -13.93
C PRO A 648 -10.75 12.44 -15.28
N ALA A 649 -11.37 12.94 -16.35
CA ALA A 649 -10.76 12.99 -17.67
C ALA A 649 -9.37 13.64 -17.59
N SER A 650 -8.35 12.91 -18.03
CA SER A 650 -6.94 13.34 -18.04
C SER A 650 -6.55 13.97 -19.38
#